data_AF-A0AAF6B0B2-F1
#
_entry.id   AF-A0AAF6B0B2-F1
#
_cell.length_a   1.000
_cell.length_b   1.000
_cell.length_c   1.000
_cell.angle_alpha   90.00
_cell.angle_beta   90.00
_cell.angle_gamma   90.00
#
_symmetry.space_group_name_H-M   'P 1'
#
loop_
_entity.id
_entity.type
_entity.pdbx_description
1 polymer ?
#
loop_
_entity_poly.entity_id
_entity_poly.type
_entity_poly.pdbx_seq_one_letter_code
_entity_poly.pdbx_strand_id
1 'polypeptide(L)'
;MAISTAAWSAPIWMTSTTPNAGQVPRNFSSGLRPSLTLGARLSDLLLSRSTCRNKTLGDNVGAVHTTNDSASRVPKWRNYAHRIHSSATEVKELETTDNKSSANSSTARPNDTHMQAWIEEIRGLLRSMFEKGETSDSPYDTAWVSLIPAVDGSQGPQFPNTLKWIARNQLEDGSWGDVDFFSIQNNVLCTLMCIIALKSWNTGLDSVEKGLRFLRKSMALLEDETHEKLVGFELVFPSILDHAKNLDLDLPYNLPVIDKLRAAREEKLRKIPLHLIYTTPTSVTYSLEGIRDVVDWEQISQQQQQTDGSFGCSPAATACAYLHTGNESCFRYLTSIPQLCDGADCFQHFRDSGEWCTYPGEINRGVSSTFNFYRAAQTCFPEECLLMEGAEWARRFLLDKHTQNLCRDKWVISKGLHAEVGSALSNPWYEHLPRLEHRSYLDQYGPQHVWISKVLYRMHSFTNSVFLKLAKADFNLCQSKHQEELQVLLRWNEERGFNSIRTREKQMVYCFYVAVCILPAPEQSMARTVWAKLAMLNVLIDDFFDSPSESYTDKVQFLEAFRSRNPNLMDGTGGEAKLFFESIYNTITEIAAEGSLFQGRDISHHVYNIWLRLVENQFKEAEWKHLNYEPSLEEYMSVSEVGISFEAMTPTQFFMGEKISPAMVDSPHTKRLMHLANVVARLSNDIRTYQREESENKPNWVSISKRNGLTESEIIEEARKVMDEHMKQLVKETYSPSKSHPLLPRSARQLYFDTVRAIRFAYRTGDALAPHMLDTKQSIDSILFEPVLL
;
A
#
# COMPACT_ATOMS: atom_id res chain seq x y z
N MET A 1 -23.24 22.01 5.24
CA MET A 1 -23.67 22.77 4.05
C MET A 1 -22.73 22.43 2.90
N ALA A 2 -23.30 22.20 1.72
CA ALA A 2 -22.71 21.49 0.58
C ALA A 2 -21.52 22.21 -0.08
N ILE A 3 -20.51 21.42 -0.51
CA ILE A 3 -19.48 21.79 -1.48
C ILE A 3 -19.38 20.58 -2.43
N SER A 4 -20.17 20.57 -3.51
CA SER A 4 -19.82 21.05 -4.86
C SER A 4 -18.74 20.21 -5.55
N THR A 5 -19.19 19.13 -6.19
CA THR A 5 -18.57 18.46 -7.33
C THR A 5 -18.29 19.44 -8.49
N ALA A 6 -17.04 19.59 -8.90
CA ALA A 6 -16.68 20.21 -10.18
C ALA A 6 -16.12 19.12 -11.11
N ALA A 7 -16.92 18.83 -12.13
CA ALA A 7 -16.57 18.02 -13.28
C ALA A 7 -15.59 18.78 -14.18
N TRP A 8 -14.59 18.08 -14.74
CA TRP A 8 -13.84 18.57 -15.90
C TRP A 8 -14.32 17.84 -17.14
N SER A 9 -15.13 18.54 -17.93
CA SER A 9 -15.51 18.22 -19.29
C SER A 9 -14.43 18.69 -20.26
N ALA A 10 -13.97 17.80 -21.12
CA ALA A 10 -13.07 18.10 -22.24
C ALA A 10 -13.71 19.06 -23.26
N PRO A 11 -12.95 19.99 -23.88
CA PRO A 11 -13.36 20.64 -25.10
C PRO A 11 -13.02 19.78 -26.33
N ILE A 12 -14.06 19.47 -27.09
CA ILE A 12 -14.07 18.89 -28.42
C ILE A 12 -13.33 19.82 -29.40
N TRP A 13 -12.41 19.27 -30.20
CA TRP A 13 -12.14 19.78 -31.55
C TRP A 13 -12.37 18.65 -32.56
N MET A 14 -13.32 18.88 -33.45
CA MET A 14 -13.56 18.11 -34.66
C MET A 14 -12.38 18.31 -35.63
N THR A 15 -11.89 17.24 -36.22
CA THR A 15 -11.66 17.20 -37.68
C THR A 15 -11.85 15.77 -38.18
N SER A 16 -12.87 15.62 -39.01
CA SER A 16 -13.14 14.50 -39.90
C SER A 16 -12.06 14.35 -40.97
N THR A 17 -11.67 13.12 -41.30
CA THR A 17 -11.57 12.61 -42.69
C THR A 17 -11.29 11.11 -42.66
N THR A 18 -12.26 10.30 -43.05
CA THR A 18 -12.08 8.95 -43.63
C THR A 18 -11.53 9.07 -45.06
N PRO A 19 -10.86 8.05 -45.63
CA PRO A 19 -11.61 7.01 -46.34
C PRO A 19 -11.06 5.55 -46.23
N ASN A 20 -12.02 4.63 -46.12
CA ASN A 20 -12.19 3.34 -46.80
C ASN A 20 -11.09 2.24 -46.78
N ALA A 21 -11.45 1.17 -46.06
CA ALA A 21 -11.73 -0.20 -46.55
C ALA A 21 -10.78 -0.89 -47.55
N GLY A 22 -10.27 -2.06 -47.15
CA GLY A 22 -9.67 -3.02 -48.08
C GLY A 22 -9.17 -4.33 -47.44
N GLN A 23 -10.08 -5.31 -47.33
CA GLN A 23 -9.89 -6.76 -47.51
C GLN A 23 -8.88 -7.57 -46.66
N VAL A 24 -9.46 -8.57 -45.98
CA VAL A 24 -8.90 -9.86 -45.52
C VAL A 24 -8.38 -10.68 -46.72
N PRO A 25 -7.32 -11.50 -46.54
CA PRO A 25 -7.48 -12.93 -46.79
C PRO A 25 -6.90 -13.83 -45.69
N ARG A 26 -7.51 -15.03 -45.62
CA ARG A 26 -7.21 -16.17 -44.76
C ARG A 26 -5.94 -16.93 -45.18
N ASN A 27 -5.38 -17.63 -44.18
CA ASN A 27 -4.61 -18.88 -44.21
C ASN A 27 -3.21 -18.88 -44.82
N PHE A 28 -2.21 -19.17 -43.97
CA PHE A 28 -1.21 -20.22 -44.24
C PHE A 28 -0.79 -20.91 -42.94
N SER A 29 -1.00 -22.22 -42.90
CA SER A 29 -0.46 -23.17 -41.93
C SER A 29 0.91 -23.68 -42.37
N SER A 30 1.65 -24.25 -41.40
CA SER A 30 3.00 -24.87 -41.45
C SER A 30 4.09 -23.88 -41.03
N GLY A 31 4.88 -24.12 -39.98
CA GLY A 31 5.30 -25.38 -39.38
C GLY A 31 6.81 -25.31 -39.28
N LEU A 32 7.34 -25.07 -38.09
CA LEU A 32 8.75 -25.28 -37.76
C LEU A 32 8.90 -25.29 -36.23
N ARG A 33 9.06 -26.50 -35.69
CA ARG A 33 9.69 -26.73 -34.39
C ARG A 33 11.17 -26.30 -34.48
N PRO A 34 11.77 -25.92 -33.35
CA PRO A 34 12.79 -26.82 -32.83
C PRO A 34 12.54 -27.18 -31.36
N SER A 35 12.59 -28.48 -31.11
CA SER A 35 12.88 -29.06 -29.80
C SER A 35 14.30 -28.71 -29.38
N LEU A 36 14.49 -28.24 -28.16
CA LEU A 36 15.69 -28.57 -27.37
C LEU A 36 15.29 -28.63 -25.89
N THR A 37 15.38 -29.86 -25.39
CA THR A 37 15.31 -30.31 -24.01
C THR A 37 16.35 -29.64 -23.11
N LEU A 38 15.91 -29.16 -21.94
CA LEU A 38 16.70 -29.31 -20.71
C LEU A 38 15.74 -29.50 -19.53
N GLY A 39 15.62 -30.75 -19.10
CA GLY A 39 14.96 -31.11 -17.85
C GLY A 39 15.88 -30.90 -16.65
N ALA A 40 15.24 -30.89 -15.47
CA ALA A 40 15.79 -31.02 -14.12
C ALA A 40 16.53 -29.80 -13.53
N ARG A 41 15.80 -29.03 -12.70
CA ARG A 41 15.98 -28.92 -11.23
C ARG A 41 15.23 -27.68 -10.70
N LEU A 42 14.00 -27.88 -10.25
CA LEU A 42 13.21 -26.89 -9.49
C LEU A 42 12.36 -27.60 -8.41
N SER A 43 12.95 -28.62 -7.76
CA SER A 43 12.28 -29.42 -6.71
C SER A 43 12.98 -29.36 -5.34
N ASP A 44 14.00 -28.51 -5.14
CA ASP A 44 14.79 -28.50 -3.89
C ASP A 44 14.77 -27.16 -3.10
N LEU A 45 13.84 -26.23 -3.36
CA LEU A 45 13.82 -24.91 -2.69
C LEU A 45 12.71 -24.71 -1.63
N LEU A 46 12.01 -25.76 -1.20
CA LEU A 46 11.01 -25.69 -0.11
C LEU A 46 11.30 -26.59 1.11
N LEU A 47 12.54 -27.07 1.27
CA LEU A 47 12.97 -27.80 2.47
C LEU A 47 14.31 -27.26 3.02
N SER A 48 14.30 -26.08 3.64
CA SER A 48 15.41 -25.64 4.51
C SER A 48 14.98 -24.66 5.62
N ARG A 49 14.10 -25.12 6.52
CA ARG A 49 14.03 -24.55 7.87
C ARG A 49 13.90 -25.65 8.93
N SER A 50 14.98 -26.42 9.11
CA SER A 50 15.33 -27.00 10.42
C SER A 50 16.64 -27.77 10.31
N THR A 51 17.73 -27.23 10.83
CA THR A 51 18.85 -27.98 11.47
C THR A 51 19.94 -26.99 11.87
N CYS A 52 19.80 -26.37 13.05
CA CYS A 52 20.98 -25.90 13.77
C CYS A 52 21.35 -26.97 14.79
N ARG A 53 22.55 -27.52 14.61
CA ARG A 53 23.16 -28.59 15.41
C ARG A 53 23.39 -28.12 16.85
N ASN A 54 22.97 -28.97 17.78
CA ASN A 54 23.45 -29.02 19.16
C ASN A 54 24.97 -29.22 19.18
N LYS A 55 25.66 -28.45 20.02
CA LYS A 55 26.97 -28.80 20.59
C LYS A 55 26.75 -29.35 22.00
N THR A 56 27.37 -30.50 22.22
CA THR A 56 27.43 -31.33 23.42
C THR A 56 28.10 -30.65 24.61
N LEU A 57 27.54 -30.91 25.81
CA LEU A 57 28.12 -30.96 27.16
C LEU A 57 26.94 -31.47 28.01
N GLY A 58 26.91 -32.66 28.58
CA GLY A 58 27.89 -33.36 29.41
C GLY A 58 27.07 -33.92 30.58
N ASP A 59 27.18 -35.22 30.84
CA ASP A 59 26.35 -36.00 31.76
C ASP A 59 26.21 -35.39 33.16
N ASN A 60 25.02 -35.48 33.74
CA ASN A 60 24.89 -35.86 35.14
C ASN A 60 23.51 -36.45 35.46
N VAL A 61 23.58 -37.67 35.99
CA VAL A 61 22.50 -38.52 36.49
C VAL A 61 21.97 -37.94 37.80
N GLY A 62 20.65 -37.84 37.94
CA GLY A 62 19.97 -37.52 39.20
C GLY A 62 18.51 -37.94 39.13
N ALA A 63 18.13 -38.88 39.98
CA ALA A 63 16.94 -39.70 39.87
C ALA A 63 15.68 -39.06 40.50
N VAL A 64 14.51 -39.59 40.08
CA VAL A 64 13.27 -39.75 40.86
C VAL A 64 12.36 -38.50 41.04
N HIS A 65 11.25 -38.44 40.30
CA HIS A 65 9.91 -38.83 40.81
C HIS A 65 8.82 -38.69 39.72
N THR A 66 8.05 -39.76 39.57
CA THR A 66 6.83 -39.84 38.76
C THR A 66 5.68 -39.07 39.41
N THR A 67 5.11 -38.09 38.73
CA THR A 67 3.71 -37.69 38.93
C THR A 67 3.07 -37.40 37.57
N ASN A 68 2.05 -38.19 37.26
CA ASN A 68 1.11 -37.99 36.16
C ASN A 68 0.55 -36.57 36.18
N ASP A 69 0.73 -35.83 35.08
CA ASP A 69 -0.26 -34.82 34.69
C ASP A 69 -0.20 -34.60 33.17
N SER A 70 -0.90 -35.45 32.44
CA SER A 70 -1.19 -35.27 31.02
C SER A 70 -2.34 -34.28 30.89
N ALA A 71 -2.06 -32.98 31.00
CA ALA A 71 -2.94 -31.92 30.56
C ALA A 71 -2.22 -31.14 29.45
N SER A 72 -2.71 -31.34 28.23
CA SER A 72 -2.27 -30.67 27.02
C SER A 72 -2.24 -29.14 27.19
N ARG A 73 -1.09 -28.54 26.87
CA ARG A 73 -0.92 -27.10 26.71
C ARG A 73 -1.71 -26.61 25.49
N VAL A 74 -3.02 -26.42 25.65
CA VAL A 74 -3.81 -25.56 24.76
C VAL A 74 -3.61 -24.11 25.23
N PRO A 75 -3.28 -23.15 24.35
CA PRO A 75 -3.19 -21.74 24.75
C PRO A 75 -4.47 -21.30 25.45
N LYS A 76 -4.38 -20.73 26.65
CA LYS A 76 -5.56 -20.28 27.41
C LYS A 76 -6.15 -19.02 26.75
N TRP A 77 -7.19 -19.21 25.94
CA TRP A 77 -8.01 -18.16 25.31
C TRP A 77 -9.12 -17.62 26.24
N ARG A 78 -8.92 -17.58 27.57
CA ARG A 78 -10.02 -17.22 28.50
C ARG A 78 -10.19 -15.70 28.64
N ASN A 79 -11.44 -15.26 28.52
CA ASN A 79 -12.06 -13.96 28.84
C ASN A 79 -11.60 -12.73 28.04
N TYR A 80 -12.07 -12.59 26.80
CA TYR A 80 -11.99 -11.32 26.06
C TYR A 80 -12.70 -10.17 26.79
N ALA A 81 -13.81 -10.48 27.49
CA ALA A 81 -14.48 -9.51 28.35
C ALA A 81 -13.53 -8.91 29.43
N HIS A 82 -12.66 -9.72 30.04
CA HIS A 82 -11.68 -9.24 31.02
C HIS A 82 -10.56 -8.43 30.34
N ARG A 83 -10.16 -8.80 29.13
CA ARG A 83 -9.12 -8.08 28.37
C ARG A 83 -9.55 -6.69 27.92
N ILE A 84 -10.83 -6.51 27.62
CA ILE A 84 -11.38 -5.19 27.29
C ILE A 84 -11.27 -4.25 28.50
N HIS A 85 -11.52 -4.77 29.72
CA HIS A 85 -11.34 -3.99 30.94
C HIS A 85 -9.86 -3.67 31.24
N SER A 86 -8.93 -4.62 30.99
CA SER A 86 -7.49 -4.37 31.19
C SER A 86 -6.92 -3.39 30.16
N SER A 87 -7.27 -3.52 28.88
CA SER A 87 -6.85 -2.61 27.81
C SER A 87 -7.34 -1.17 28.07
N ALA A 88 -8.61 -1.00 28.48
CA ALA A 88 -9.14 0.31 28.87
C ALA A 88 -8.45 0.92 30.10
N THR A 89 -7.79 0.10 30.93
CA THR A 89 -7.00 0.55 32.09
C THR A 89 -5.59 0.94 31.68
N GLU A 90 -4.94 0.17 30.80
CA GLU A 90 -3.61 0.49 30.24
C GLU A 90 -3.62 1.79 29.42
N VAL A 91 -4.66 2.04 28.62
CA VAL A 91 -4.83 3.32 27.90
C VAL A 91 -4.89 4.49 28.88
N LYS A 92 -5.62 4.36 30.00
CA LYS A 92 -5.69 5.40 31.04
C LYS A 92 -4.37 5.59 31.78
N GLU A 93 -3.61 4.52 32.03
CA GLU A 93 -2.29 4.62 32.67
C GLU A 93 -1.26 5.29 31.76
N LEU A 94 -1.23 4.94 30.47
CA LEU A 94 -0.39 5.57 29.44
C LEU A 94 -0.70 7.06 29.27
N GLU A 95 -1.97 7.46 29.37
CA GLU A 95 -2.41 8.86 29.35
C GLU A 95 -1.96 9.65 30.61
N THR A 96 -1.77 8.98 31.75
CA THR A 96 -1.35 9.64 33.01
C THR A 96 0.16 9.81 33.16
N THR A 97 0.97 9.05 32.42
CA THR A 97 2.44 9.14 32.51
C THR A 97 3.05 10.37 31.82
N ASP A 98 2.32 11.05 30.93
CA ASP A 98 2.80 12.24 30.21
C ASP A 98 2.34 13.59 30.82
N ASN A 99 1.51 13.58 31.87
CA ASN A 99 1.00 14.81 32.49
C ASN A 99 1.29 14.87 34.01
N LYS A 100 2.53 15.18 34.36
CA LYS A 100 2.86 15.77 35.67
C LYS A 100 3.19 17.25 35.54
N SER A 101 2.20 18.06 35.15
CA SER A 101 2.08 19.42 35.68
C SER A 101 0.67 20.01 35.52
N SER A 102 0.19 20.62 36.60
CA SER A 102 -1.07 21.36 36.77
C SER A 102 -2.36 20.54 36.97
N ALA A 103 -2.82 20.54 38.22
CA ALA A 103 -4.17 20.16 38.61
C ALA A 103 -5.06 21.42 38.62
N ASN A 104 -6.15 21.42 37.86
CA ASN A 104 -7.50 21.78 38.33
C ASN A 104 -8.55 21.82 37.18
N SER A 105 -9.66 21.13 37.44
CA SER A 105 -11.02 21.28 36.89
C SER A 105 -11.25 21.29 35.37
N SER A 106 -11.66 20.14 34.82
CA SER A 106 -12.99 19.89 34.23
C SER A 106 -12.94 18.59 33.41
N THR A 107 -14.00 17.80 33.45
CA THR A 107 -14.14 16.48 32.83
C THR A 107 -14.26 16.57 31.30
N ALA A 108 -13.14 16.86 30.62
CA ALA A 108 -12.99 16.69 29.18
C ALA A 108 -11.93 15.60 28.91
N ARG A 109 -12.20 14.70 27.96
CA ARG A 109 -11.26 13.66 27.50
C ARG A 109 -9.98 14.36 26.98
N PRO A 110 -8.77 14.04 27.48
CA PRO A 110 -7.55 14.77 27.11
C PRO A 110 -7.09 14.62 25.64
N ASN A 111 -7.70 13.75 24.83
CA ASN A 111 -7.22 13.44 23.47
C ASN A 111 -7.80 14.32 22.35
N ASP A 112 -9.02 14.86 22.50
CA ASP A 112 -9.68 15.54 21.38
C ASP A 112 -9.00 16.88 21.03
N THR A 113 -8.52 17.63 22.02
CA THR A 113 -7.89 18.95 21.80
C THR A 113 -6.54 18.85 21.09
N HIS A 114 -5.72 17.85 21.43
CA HIS A 114 -4.42 17.64 20.77
C HIS A 114 -4.59 17.09 19.35
N MET A 115 -5.51 16.13 19.15
CA MET A 115 -5.82 15.62 17.81
C MET A 115 -6.34 16.72 16.89
N GLN A 116 -7.23 17.60 17.36
CA GLN A 116 -7.69 18.73 16.56
C GLN A 116 -6.57 19.72 16.23
N ALA A 117 -5.66 19.99 17.18
CA ALA A 117 -4.49 20.82 16.91
C ALA A 117 -3.59 20.22 15.81
N TRP A 118 -3.29 18.92 15.88
CA TRP A 118 -2.53 18.22 14.84
C TRP A 118 -3.25 18.19 13.49
N ILE A 119 -4.58 18.00 13.49
CA ILE A 119 -5.39 18.06 12.26
C ILE A 119 -5.30 19.44 11.62
N GLU A 120 -5.41 20.52 12.39
CA GLU A 120 -5.30 21.88 11.85
C GLU A 120 -3.88 22.21 11.37
N GLU A 121 -2.86 21.75 12.08
CA GLU A 121 -1.47 21.86 11.65
C GLU A 121 -1.24 21.14 10.31
N ILE A 122 -1.69 19.89 10.19
CA ILE A 122 -1.62 19.11 8.96
C ILE A 122 -2.39 19.79 7.81
N ARG A 123 -3.60 20.30 8.09
CA ARG A 123 -4.37 21.07 7.09
C ARG A 123 -3.62 22.32 6.65
N GLY A 124 -2.93 22.99 7.56
CA GLY A 124 -2.03 24.11 7.27
C GLY A 124 -0.91 23.71 6.32
N LEU A 125 -0.17 22.64 6.64
CA LEU A 125 0.92 22.10 5.83
C LEU A 125 0.45 21.68 4.43
N LEU A 126 -0.69 20.98 4.33
CA LEU A 126 -1.23 20.57 3.03
C LEU A 126 -1.63 21.78 2.17
N ARG A 127 -2.20 22.84 2.77
CA ARG A 127 -2.50 24.08 2.03
C ARG A 127 -1.25 24.75 1.50
N SER A 128 -0.19 24.88 2.31
CA SER A 128 1.06 25.50 1.86
C SER A 128 1.77 24.68 0.77
N MET A 129 1.67 23.35 0.84
CA MET A 129 2.21 22.45 -0.20
C MET A 129 1.64 22.76 -1.59
N PHE A 130 0.33 22.94 -1.72
CA PHE A 130 -0.32 23.24 -3.01
C PHE A 130 -0.03 24.65 -3.52
N GLU A 131 0.38 25.58 -2.64
CA GLU A 131 0.65 26.97 -3.01
C GLU A 131 2.11 27.24 -3.38
N LYS A 132 3.07 26.60 -2.69
CA LYS A 132 4.48 27.01 -2.77
C LYS A 132 5.48 25.87 -2.95
N GLY A 133 5.12 24.62 -2.63
CA GLY A 133 6.05 23.50 -2.52
C GLY A 133 7.08 23.73 -1.41
N GLU A 134 7.02 22.97 -0.32
CA GLU A 134 7.97 23.14 0.79
C GLU A 134 9.07 22.07 0.76
N THR A 135 10.31 22.52 0.59
CA THR A 135 11.53 21.72 0.74
C THR A 135 12.48 22.43 1.70
N SER A 136 13.37 21.70 2.36
CA SER A 136 14.47 22.32 3.11
C SER A 136 15.36 23.16 2.19
N ASP A 137 15.99 24.19 2.76
CA ASP A 137 16.95 25.02 2.03
C ASP A 137 18.13 24.19 1.53
N SER A 138 18.62 24.48 0.32
CA SER A 138 19.85 23.89 -0.24
C SER A 138 20.98 24.92 -0.19
N PRO A 139 22.00 24.75 0.69
CA PRO A 139 23.15 25.65 0.69
C PRO A 139 23.89 25.67 -0.65
N TYR A 140 23.97 24.52 -1.32
CA TYR A 140 24.61 24.35 -2.61
C TYR A 140 23.93 25.18 -3.72
N ASP A 141 22.61 25.02 -3.89
CA ASP A 141 21.85 25.75 -4.92
C ASP A 141 21.79 27.25 -4.58
N THR A 142 21.63 27.59 -3.30
CA THR A 142 21.65 28.99 -2.84
C THR A 142 22.98 29.67 -3.15
N ALA A 143 24.10 28.96 -3.00
CA ALA A 143 25.42 29.45 -3.39
C ALA A 143 25.55 29.68 -4.90
N TRP A 144 25.04 28.77 -5.74
CA TRP A 144 25.01 28.99 -7.19
C TRP A 144 24.17 30.21 -7.59
N VAL A 145 22.97 30.37 -7.02
CA VAL A 145 22.10 31.53 -7.29
C VAL A 145 22.79 32.84 -6.86
N SER A 146 23.56 32.80 -5.77
CA SER A 146 24.28 33.98 -5.28
C SER A 146 25.38 34.49 -6.22
N LEU A 147 25.86 33.68 -7.16
CA LEU A 147 26.89 34.08 -8.13
C LEU A 147 26.34 34.92 -9.29
N ILE A 148 25.01 35.00 -9.45
CA ILE A 148 24.39 35.76 -10.54
C ILE A 148 24.65 37.26 -10.31
N PRO A 149 25.37 37.97 -11.21
CA PRO A 149 25.60 39.40 -11.09
C PRO A 149 24.31 40.18 -11.35
N ALA A 150 24.20 41.37 -10.77
CA ALA A 150 23.01 42.20 -10.93
C ALA A 150 22.76 42.57 -12.40
N VAL A 151 21.54 42.31 -12.87
CA VAL A 151 21.11 42.53 -14.26
C VAL A 151 21.06 44.03 -14.60
N ASP A 152 20.90 44.89 -13.59
CA ASP A 152 20.97 46.34 -13.71
C ASP A 152 22.41 46.90 -13.83
N GLY A 153 23.42 46.02 -13.79
CA GLY A 153 24.83 46.37 -13.89
C GLY A 153 25.44 46.91 -12.59
N SER A 154 24.72 46.86 -11.46
CA SER A 154 25.27 47.25 -10.16
C SER A 154 26.37 46.29 -9.67
N GLN A 155 27.28 46.81 -8.85
CA GLN A 155 28.36 46.03 -8.24
C GLN A 155 27.79 45.17 -7.11
N GLY A 156 27.37 43.96 -7.43
CA GLY A 156 26.83 43.01 -6.47
C GLY A 156 26.02 41.87 -7.11
N PRO A 157 25.58 40.89 -6.31
CA PRO A 157 24.72 39.82 -6.80
C PRO A 157 23.32 40.34 -7.10
N GLN A 158 22.67 39.76 -8.11
CA GLN A 158 21.25 39.96 -8.42
C GLN A 158 20.35 39.60 -7.22
N PHE A 159 20.77 38.61 -6.42
CA PHE A 159 20.02 38.10 -5.28
C PHE A 159 20.82 38.27 -3.98
N PRO A 160 20.99 39.49 -3.43
CA PRO A 160 21.85 39.72 -2.26
C PRO A 160 21.41 39.00 -0.98
N ASN A 161 20.15 38.57 -0.91
CA ASN A 161 19.64 37.80 0.21
C ASN A 161 20.19 36.37 0.27
N THR A 162 20.60 35.78 -0.86
CA THR A 162 21.22 34.44 -0.86
C THR A 162 22.59 34.46 -0.18
N LEU A 163 23.42 35.48 -0.44
CA LEU A 163 24.69 35.68 0.29
C LEU A 163 24.48 35.90 1.79
N LYS A 164 23.45 36.66 2.17
CA LYS A 164 23.09 36.86 3.59
C LYS A 164 22.64 35.55 4.24
N TRP A 165 21.88 34.72 3.53
CA TRP A 165 21.47 33.40 4.00
C TRP A 165 22.69 32.51 4.20
N ILE A 166 23.62 32.45 3.24
CA ILE A 166 24.85 31.64 3.34
C ILE A 166 25.66 32.03 4.58
N ALA A 167 25.89 33.34 4.79
CA ALA A 167 26.66 33.83 5.93
C ALA A 167 26.03 33.51 7.30
N ARG A 168 24.70 33.30 7.37
CA ARG A 168 23.96 33.04 8.63
C ARG A 168 23.72 31.57 8.93
N ASN A 169 23.82 30.70 7.93
CA ASN A 169 23.47 29.27 8.05
C ASN A 169 24.70 28.35 8.01
N GLN A 170 25.87 28.84 8.41
CA GLN A 170 27.06 28.00 8.61
C GLN A 170 26.90 27.18 9.91
N LEU A 171 27.17 25.87 9.85
CA LEU A 171 27.14 24.97 10.99
C LEU A 171 28.31 25.21 11.95
N GLU A 172 28.20 24.71 13.17
CA GLU A 172 29.21 24.91 14.22
C GLU A 172 30.59 24.34 13.86
N ASP A 173 30.63 23.25 13.08
CA ASP A 173 31.87 22.62 12.61
C ASP A 173 32.53 23.38 11.43
N GLY A 174 31.89 24.44 10.95
CA GLY A 174 32.33 25.27 9.83
C GLY A 174 31.79 24.82 8.47
N SER A 175 31.02 23.74 8.40
CA SER A 175 30.41 23.26 7.16
C SER A 175 29.05 23.92 6.86
N TRP A 176 28.53 23.68 5.66
CA TRP A 176 27.13 23.87 5.30
C TRP A 176 26.56 22.51 4.86
N GLY A 177 25.35 22.17 5.27
CA GLY A 177 24.72 20.87 5.01
C GLY A 177 23.39 20.71 5.76
N ASP A 178 22.89 19.47 5.86
CA ASP A 178 21.74 19.16 6.72
C ASP A 178 22.18 19.23 8.20
N VAL A 179 21.35 19.85 9.04
CA VAL A 179 21.68 20.13 10.45
C VAL A 179 21.59 18.86 11.30
N ASP A 180 20.72 17.94 10.93
CA ASP A 180 20.37 16.74 11.70
C ASP A 180 21.02 15.46 11.13
N PHE A 181 21.54 15.51 9.90
CA PHE A 181 22.16 14.37 9.22
C PHE A 181 23.48 14.75 8.54
N PHE A 182 24.58 14.18 9.03
CA PHE A 182 25.91 14.40 8.45
C PHE A 182 26.21 13.39 7.34
N SER A 183 26.49 13.88 6.13
CA SER A 183 27.12 13.12 5.05
C SER A 183 28.37 13.85 4.57
N ILE A 184 29.47 13.11 4.39
CA ILE A 184 30.75 13.74 4.04
C ILE A 184 30.69 14.32 2.62
N GLN A 185 30.11 13.61 1.64
CA GLN A 185 29.85 14.16 0.30
C GLN A 185 29.00 15.42 0.34
N ASN A 186 27.89 15.41 1.08
CA ASN A 186 26.95 16.54 1.15
C ASN A 186 27.60 17.77 1.76
N ASN A 187 28.21 17.61 2.94
CA ASN A 187 28.76 18.71 3.70
C ASN A 187 30.01 19.27 2.99
N VAL A 188 30.84 18.44 2.36
CA VAL A 188 31.98 18.92 1.55
C VAL A 188 31.51 19.69 0.32
N LEU A 189 30.51 19.19 -0.42
CA LEU A 189 30.00 19.85 -1.63
C LEU A 189 29.34 21.21 -1.32
N CYS A 190 28.42 21.23 -0.36
CA CYS A 190 27.73 22.45 0.08
C CYS A 190 28.74 23.49 0.61
N THR A 191 29.69 23.08 1.43
CA THR A 191 30.70 23.98 2.01
C THR A 191 31.61 24.58 0.94
N LEU A 192 32.10 23.76 -0.01
CA LEU A 192 32.95 24.24 -1.09
C LEU A 192 32.22 25.31 -1.93
N MET A 193 30.96 25.07 -2.28
CA MET A 193 30.19 26.00 -3.09
C MET A 193 29.86 27.30 -2.33
N CYS A 194 29.51 27.22 -1.04
CA CYS A 194 29.27 28.40 -0.20
C CYS A 194 30.53 29.26 -0.04
N ILE A 195 31.71 28.65 0.11
CA ILE A 195 32.99 29.39 0.18
C ILE A 195 33.29 30.09 -1.14
N ILE A 196 33.09 29.42 -2.27
CA ILE A 196 33.25 30.03 -3.60
C ILE A 196 32.35 31.26 -3.71
N ALA A 197 31.06 31.13 -3.38
CA ALA A 197 30.11 32.24 -3.38
C ALA A 197 30.57 33.44 -2.53
N LEU A 198 30.95 33.20 -1.27
CA LEU A 198 31.43 34.25 -0.37
C LEU A 198 32.72 34.90 -0.89
N LYS A 199 33.66 34.10 -1.42
CA LYS A 199 34.93 34.56 -1.96
C LYS A 199 34.76 35.40 -3.23
N SER A 200 33.89 34.99 -4.15
CA SER A 200 33.60 35.69 -5.41
C SER A 200 33.09 37.11 -5.19
N TRP A 201 32.40 37.36 -4.08
CA TRP A 201 31.89 38.69 -3.70
C TRP A 201 32.70 39.35 -2.58
N ASN A 202 33.86 38.79 -2.23
CA ASN A 202 34.76 39.28 -1.17
C ASN A 202 34.05 39.61 0.15
N THR A 203 33.17 38.71 0.61
CA THR A 203 32.37 38.87 1.83
C THR A 203 32.51 37.64 2.74
N GLY A 204 32.14 37.78 4.02
CA GLY A 204 32.09 36.64 4.96
C GLY A 204 33.44 35.94 5.22
N LEU A 205 34.55 36.69 5.33
CA LEU A 205 35.90 36.15 5.45
C LEU A 205 36.09 35.15 6.60
N ASP A 206 35.47 35.41 7.76
CA ASP A 206 35.53 34.48 8.91
C ASP A 206 34.85 33.14 8.61
N SER A 207 33.71 33.20 7.89
CA SER A 207 32.98 32.01 7.45
C SER A 207 33.76 31.23 6.40
N VAL A 208 34.45 31.93 5.49
CA VAL A 208 35.38 31.33 4.51
C VAL A 208 36.49 30.56 5.23
N GLU A 209 37.14 31.16 6.23
CA GLU A 209 38.25 30.49 6.94
C GLU A 209 37.79 29.28 7.75
N LYS A 210 36.61 29.36 8.39
CA LYS A 210 35.99 28.20 9.06
C LYS A 210 35.69 27.07 8.08
N GLY A 211 35.12 27.40 6.92
CA GLY A 211 34.81 26.43 5.87
C GLY A 211 36.06 25.79 5.27
N LEU A 212 37.13 26.56 5.03
CA LEU A 212 38.41 26.03 4.57
C LEU A 212 39.01 25.06 5.59
N ARG A 213 38.94 25.38 6.89
CA ARG A 213 39.36 24.46 7.96
C ARG A 213 38.58 23.16 7.96
N PHE A 214 37.26 23.21 7.74
CA PHE A 214 36.44 22.01 7.57
C PHE A 214 36.90 21.20 6.35
N LEU A 215 36.97 21.81 5.16
CA LEU A 215 37.31 21.12 3.91
C LEU A 215 38.69 20.44 3.96
N ARG A 216 39.71 21.11 4.51
CA ARG A 216 41.06 20.54 4.65
C ARG A 216 41.07 19.26 5.50
N LYS A 217 40.21 19.16 6.51
CA LYS A 217 40.07 17.96 7.36
C LYS A 217 39.20 16.88 6.71
N SER A 218 38.16 17.30 6.01
CA SER A 218 37.06 16.45 5.55
C SER A 218 37.30 15.83 4.17
N MET A 219 38.03 16.48 3.25
CA MET A 219 38.19 16.00 1.88
C MET A 219 38.91 14.64 1.77
N ALA A 220 39.80 14.31 2.71
CA ALA A 220 40.45 13.00 2.73
C ALA A 220 39.49 11.86 3.09
N LEU A 221 38.42 12.16 3.83
CA LEU A 221 37.42 11.18 4.28
C LEU A 221 36.44 10.76 3.17
N LEU A 222 36.47 11.41 2.00
CA LEU A 222 35.68 11.02 0.84
C LEU A 222 36.03 9.61 0.34
N GLU A 223 37.19 9.07 0.72
CA GLU A 223 37.63 7.72 0.31
C GLU A 223 36.86 6.60 1.03
N ASP A 224 36.34 6.87 2.23
CA ASP A 224 35.71 5.89 3.11
C ASP A 224 34.18 5.79 2.91
N GLU A 225 33.57 6.67 2.12
CA GLU A 225 32.11 6.74 1.95
C GLU A 225 31.62 5.75 0.89
N THR A 226 31.07 4.63 1.34
CA THR A 226 30.76 3.47 0.47
C THR A 226 29.28 3.26 0.18
N HIS A 227 28.36 4.03 0.78
CA HIS A 227 26.95 3.64 0.85
C HIS A 227 25.93 4.68 0.36
N GLU A 228 26.18 5.98 0.53
CA GLU A 228 25.26 7.05 0.14
C GLU A 228 25.98 7.95 -0.86
N LYS A 229 25.50 7.99 -2.10
CA LYS A 229 26.11 8.79 -3.19
C LYS A 229 25.14 9.84 -3.66
N LEU A 230 25.57 11.10 -3.62
CA LEU A 230 24.78 12.20 -4.17
C LEU A 230 24.69 12.09 -5.69
N VAL A 231 23.57 12.52 -6.25
CA VAL A 231 23.33 12.48 -7.69
C VAL A 231 24.31 13.41 -8.39
N GLY A 232 25.14 12.86 -9.27
CA GLY A 232 26.08 13.63 -10.07
C GLY A 232 27.34 14.09 -9.33
N PHE A 233 27.59 13.65 -8.09
CA PHE A 233 28.76 14.09 -7.30
C PHE A 233 30.08 13.94 -8.06
N GLU A 234 30.32 12.79 -8.70
CA GLU A 234 31.57 12.55 -9.42
C GLU A 234 31.71 13.40 -10.70
N LEU A 235 30.63 14.01 -11.20
CA LEU A 235 30.68 14.97 -12.31
C LEU A 235 30.88 16.40 -11.80
N VAL A 236 30.12 16.78 -10.77
CA VAL A 236 30.01 18.14 -10.26
C VAL A 236 31.20 18.52 -9.39
N PHE A 237 31.57 17.67 -8.43
CA PHE A 237 32.56 18.02 -7.41
C PHE A 237 33.95 18.34 -7.99
N PRO A 238 34.54 17.55 -8.91
CA PRO A 238 35.83 17.91 -9.52
C PRO A 238 35.78 19.24 -10.27
N SER A 239 34.66 19.52 -10.97
CA SER A 239 34.48 20.76 -11.74
C SER A 239 34.38 22.00 -10.85
N ILE A 240 33.77 21.88 -9.68
CA ILE A 240 33.70 22.95 -8.67
C ILE A 240 35.07 23.13 -7.99
N LEU A 241 35.77 22.03 -7.72
CA LEU A 241 37.10 22.09 -7.14
C LEU A 241 38.10 22.82 -8.04
N ASP A 242 37.99 22.67 -9.37
CA ASP A 242 38.80 23.44 -10.31
C ASP A 242 38.43 24.94 -10.32
N HIS A 243 37.16 25.30 -10.10
CA HIS A 243 36.76 26.70 -9.89
C HIS A 243 37.38 27.26 -8.60
N ALA A 244 37.32 26.52 -7.49
CA ALA A 244 37.97 26.91 -6.24
C ALA A 244 39.47 27.18 -6.43
N LYS A 245 40.15 26.35 -7.24
CA LYS A 245 41.56 26.53 -7.59
C LYS A 245 41.81 27.83 -8.34
N ASN A 246 40.94 28.19 -9.28
CA ASN A 246 41.03 29.45 -10.03
C ASN A 246 40.76 30.70 -9.18
N LEU A 247 40.14 30.55 -8.00
CA LEU A 247 39.93 31.61 -7.02
C LEU A 247 41.02 31.65 -5.92
N ASP A 248 42.12 30.92 -6.12
CA ASP A 248 43.25 30.81 -5.20
C ASP A 248 42.84 30.37 -3.78
N LEU A 249 41.86 29.47 -3.67
CA LEU A 249 41.47 28.87 -2.39
C LEU A 249 42.51 27.82 -1.95
N ASP A 250 42.94 27.87 -0.70
CA ASP A 250 43.95 26.96 -0.14
C ASP A 250 43.34 25.62 0.31
N LEU A 251 43.27 24.67 -0.62
CA LEU A 251 42.65 23.35 -0.46
C LEU A 251 43.60 22.21 -0.90
N PRO A 252 43.41 20.98 -0.38
CA PRO A 252 44.25 19.85 -0.71
C PRO A 252 43.87 19.23 -2.07
N TYR A 253 44.29 19.87 -3.17
CA TYR A 253 43.93 19.49 -4.56
C TYR A 253 44.54 18.16 -5.06
N ASN A 254 45.57 17.64 -4.38
CA ASN A 254 46.38 16.50 -4.83
C ASN A 254 46.16 15.25 -3.95
N LEU A 255 44.99 15.11 -3.32
CA LEU A 255 44.68 13.91 -2.54
C LEU A 255 44.36 12.74 -3.50
N PRO A 256 44.77 11.50 -3.17
CA PRO A 256 44.51 10.33 -4.02
C PRO A 256 43.02 10.13 -4.37
N VAL A 257 42.11 10.45 -3.44
CA VAL A 257 40.66 10.39 -3.67
C VAL A 257 40.19 11.38 -4.74
N ILE A 258 40.84 12.54 -4.87
CA ILE A 258 40.51 13.56 -5.88
C ILE A 258 40.93 13.07 -7.27
N ASP A 259 42.09 12.43 -7.37
CA ASP A 259 42.54 11.82 -8.64
C ASP A 259 41.59 10.70 -9.07
N LYS A 260 41.12 9.87 -8.13
CA LYS A 260 40.08 8.86 -8.39
C LYS A 260 38.77 9.49 -8.89
N LEU A 261 38.32 10.59 -8.28
CA LEU A 261 37.09 11.28 -8.68
C LEU A 261 37.23 11.92 -10.07
N ARG A 262 38.39 12.51 -10.40
CA ARG A 262 38.70 13.03 -11.74
C ARG A 262 38.69 11.92 -12.80
N ALA A 263 39.34 10.79 -12.51
CA ALA A 263 39.32 9.64 -13.42
C ALA A 263 37.90 9.08 -13.60
N ALA A 264 37.10 9.02 -12.53
CA ALA A 264 35.70 8.61 -12.61
C ALA A 264 34.84 9.59 -13.43
N ARG A 265 35.11 10.90 -13.35
CA ARG A 265 34.49 11.93 -14.19
C ARG A 265 34.78 11.69 -15.66
N GLU A 266 36.06 11.52 -16.01
CA GLU A 266 36.50 11.29 -17.40
C GLU A 266 35.87 10.02 -17.99
N GLU A 267 35.87 8.92 -17.24
CA GLU A 267 35.26 7.67 -17.70
C GLU A 267 33.74 7.77 -17.84
N LYS A 268 33.05 8.54 -16.97
CA LYS A 268 31.61 8.83 -17.14
C LYS A 268 31.37 9.69 -18.38
N LEU A 269 32.14 10.76 -18.59
CA LEU A 269 32.03 11.61 -19.78
C LEU A 269 32.24 10.84 -21.07
N ARG A 270 33.21 9.90 -21.10
CA ARG A 270 33.47 9.04 -22.25
C ARG A 270 32.29 8.12 -22.58
N LYS A 271 31.53 7.70 -21.57
CA LYS A 271 30.35 6.84 -21.72
C LYS A 271 29.08 7.61 -22.07
N ILE A 272 29.05 8.92 -21.84
CA ILE A 272 27.91 9.75 -22.21
C ILE A 272 28.01 10.01 -23.72
N PRO A 273 27.09 9.49 -24.53
CA PRO A 273 27.04 9.85 -25.94
C PRO A 273 26.64 11.33 -26.04
N LEU A 274 27.63 12.22 -26.12
CA LEU A 274 27.44 13.68 -26.10
C LEU A 274 26.40 14.15 -27.13
N HIS A 275 26.30 13.49 -28.28
CA HIS A 275 25.28 13.78 -29.29
C HIS A 275 23.85 13.53 -28.81
N LEU A 276 23.61 12.53 -27.94
CA LEU A 276 22.27 12.23 -27.39
C LEU A 276 21.84 13.24 -26.33
N ILE A 277 22.77 13.95 -25.69
CA ILE A 277 22.42 15.01 -24.72
C ILE A 277 21.59 16.08 -25.41
N TYR A 278 21.84 16.37 -26.69
CA TYR A 278 21.11 17.38 -27.43
C TYR A 278 19.80 16.84 -28.01
N THR A 279 19.71 15.55 -28.35
CA THR A 279 18.52 15.00 -29.04
C THR A 279 17.48 14.35 -28.11
N THR A 280 17.87 13.92 -26.91
CA THR A 280 17.02 13.11 -26.02
C THR A 280 17.16 13.59 -24.58
N PRO A 281 16.05 13.77 -23.83
CA PRO A 281 16.11 14.06 -22.40
C PRO A 281 16.87 12.98 -21.64
N THR A 282 17.97 13.36 -20.99
CA THR A 282 18.80 12.46 -20.17
C THR A 282 19.02 13.03 -18.78
N SER A 283 19.32 12.17 -17.79
CA SER A 283 19.66 12.61 -16.42
C SER A 283 20.87 13.56 -16.33
N VAL A 284 21.70 13.64 -17.37
CA VAL A 284 22.81 14.58 -17.46
C VAL A 284 22.33 16.04 -17.54
N THR A 285 21.16 16.29 -18.15
CA THR A 285 20.53 17.62 -18.17
C THR A 285 20.20 18.15 -16.76
N TYR A 286 20.05 17.25 -15.78
CA TYR A 286 19.90 17.62 -14.38
C TYR A 286 21.18 18.21 -13.76
N SER A 287 22.36 17.92 -14.32
CA SER A 287 23.68 18.26 -13.74
C SER A 287 24.60 19.01 -14.72
N LEU A 288 24.04 19.88 -15.57
CA LEU A 288 24.79 20.60 -16.61
C LEU A 288 25.96 21.42 -16.05
N GLU A 289 25.86 21.93 -14.83
CA GLU A 289 26.94 22.69 -14.19
C GLU A 289 28.23 21.88 -13.99
N GLY A 290 28.11 20.55 -13.92
CA GLY A 290 29.24 19.62 -13.78
C GLY A 290 29.94 19.29 -15.10
N ILE A 291 29.35 19.67 -16.24
CA ILE A 291 29.90 19.42 -17.59
C ILE A 291 29.97 20.70 -18.43
N ARG A 292 29.96 21.88 -17.78
CA ARG A 292 29.94 23.20 -18.42
C ARG A 292 31.04 23.46 -19.44
N ASP A 293 32.14 22.73 -19.32
CA ASP A 293 33.36 22.78 -20.14
C ASP A 293 33.24 22.03 -21.48
N VAL A 294 32.22 21.18 -21.64
CA VAL A 294 32.08 20.29 -22.82
C VAL A 294 30.73 20.39 -23.53
N VAL A 295 29.85 21.28 -23.07
CA VAL A 295 28.50 21.48 -23.60
C VAL A 295 28.43 22.69 -24.52
N ASP A 296 27.75 22.55 -25.65
CA ASP A 296 27.32 23.66 -26.48
C ASP A 296 26.03 24.26 -25.90
N TRP A 297 26.15 25.44 -25.31
CA TRP A 297 25.08 26.11 -24.58
C TRP A 297 23.96 26.65 -25.49
N GLU A 298 24.25 26.97 -26.74
CA GLU A 298 23.25 27.43 -27.70
C GLU A 298 22.41 26.25 -28.17
N GLN A 299 23.07 25.15 -28.55
CA GLN A 299 22.41 23.94 -29.01
C GLN A 299 21.58 23.27 -27.91
N ILE A 300 22.11 23.16 -26.69
CA ILE A 300 21.37 22.52 -25.59
C ILE A 300 20.13 23.33 -25.19
N SER A 301 20.21 24.65 -25.25
CA SER A 301 19.08 25.52 -24.91
C SER A 301 17.92 25.40 -25.90
N GLN A 302 18.21 25.16 -27.18
CA GLN A 302 17.17 24.95 -28.18
C GLN A 302 16.50 23.59 -28.07
N GLN A 303 17.24 22.56 -27.65
CA GLN A 303 16.79 21.17 -27.80
C GLN A 303 16.39 20.48 -26.49
N GLN A 304 16.85 20.97 -25.33
CA GLN A 304 16.64 20.32 -24.04
C GLN A 304 15.99 21.20 -22.96
N GLN A 305 15.80 22.49 -23.22
CA GLN A 305 15.08 23.37 -22.29
C GLN A 305 13.62 22.94 -22.23
N GLN A 306 13.11 22.75 -21.02
CA GLN A 306 11.71 22.41 -20.79
C GLN A 306 10.80 23.63 -21.03
N THR A 307 9.50 23.36 -21.21
CA THR A 307 8.50 24.41 -21.46
C THR A 307 8.36 25.42 -20.32
N ASP A 308 8.71 25.00 -19.11
CA ASP A 308 8.77 25.85 -17.92
C ASP A 308 10.02 26.74 -17.84
N GLY A 309 10.97 26.55 -18.77
CA GLY A 309 12.25 27.25 -18.84
C GLY A 309 13.41 26.54 -18.12
N SER A 310 13.15 25.40 -17.47
CA SER A 310 14.15 24.65 -16.72
C SER A 310 15.01 23.74 -17.58
N PHE A 311 16.15 23.33 -17.02
CA PHE A 311 16.89 22.15 -17.47
C PHE A 311 16.76 21.06 -16.42
N GLY A 312 16.08 19.96 -16.78
CA GLY A 312 15.84 18.83 -15.89
C GLY A 312 15.07 19.18 -14.61
N CYS A 313 14.33 20.28 -14.54
CA CYS A 313 13.77 20.79 -13.28
C CYS A 313 14.83 21.12 -12.20
N SER A 314 16.09 21.38 -12.57
CA SER A 314 17.15 21.72 -11.61
C SER A 314 17.45 23.23 -11.60
N PRO A 315 17.30 23.92 -10.46
CA PRO A 315 17.70 25.31 -10.31
C PRO A 315 19.20 25.55 -10.62
N ALA A 316 20.11 24.72 -10.11
CA ALA A 316 21.55 24.87 -10.40
C ALA A 316 21.90 24.69 -11.88
N ALA A 317 21.33 23.68 -12.57
CA ALA A 317 21.57 23.51 -14.00
C ALA A 317 20.99 24.68 -14.80
N THR A 318 19.80 25.16 -14.40
CA THR A 318 19.11 26.28 -15.06
C THR A 318 19.81 27.62 -14.80
N ALA A 319 20.35 27.85 -13.60
CA ALA A 319 21.18 29.00 -13.26
C ALA A 319 22.51 28.98 -14.01
N CYS A 320 23.17 27.81 -14.11
CA CYS A 320 24.38 27.65 -14.92
C CYS A 320 24.10 27.95 -16.41
N ALA A 321 22.98 27.46 -16.95
CA ALA A 321 22.55 27.77 -18.32
C ALA A 321 22.28 29.27 -18.49
N TYR A 322 21.60 29.91 -17.54
CA TYR A 322 21.37 31.36 -17.56
C TYR A 322 22.69 32.15 -17.56
N LEU A 323 23.67 31.77 -16.73
CA LEU A 323 24.98 32.44 -16.67
C LEU A 323 25.76 32.35 -18.00
N HIS A 324 25.56 31.28 -18.78
CA HIS A 324 26.25 31.12 -20.07
C HIS A 324 25.47 31.70 -21.26
N THR A 325 24.14 31.85 -21.15
CA THR A 325 23.27 32.19 -22.31
C THR A 325 22.45 33.47 -22.16
N GLY A 326 22.22 33.93 -20.93
CA GLY A 326 21.29 35.03 -20.63
C GLY A 326 19.81 34.73 -20.94
N ASN A 327 19.42 33.46 -21.10
CA ASN A 327 18.07 33.08 -21.56
C ASN A 327 16.95 33.46 -20.55
N GLU A 328 16.01 34.30 -21.00
CA GLU A 328 14.90 34.83 -20.19
C GLU A 328 13.91 33.76 -19.71
N SER A 329 13.78 32.63 -20.40
CA SER A 329 12.96 31.50 -19.94
C SER A 329 13.61 30.79 -18.75
N CYS A 330 14.95 30.68 -18.71
CA CYS A 330 15.67 30.20 -17.51
C CYS A 330 15.39 31.13 -16.32
N PHE A 331 15.41 32.45 -16.57
CA PHE A 331 15.09 33.45 -15.55
C PHE A 331 13.64 33.33 -15.06
N ARG A 332 12.68 33.08 -15.95
CA ARG A 332 11.28 32.79 -15.61
C ARG A 332 11.09 31.49 -14.84
N TYR A 333 11.84 30.43 -15.14
CA TYR A 333 11.82 29.19 -14.35
C TYR A 333 12.36 29.39 -12.95
N LEU A 334 13.51 30.09 -12.82
CA LEU A 334 14.07 30.46 -11.52
C LEU A 334 13.11 31.35 -10.70
N THR A 335 11.99 31.79 -11.30
CA THR A 335 10.95 32.61 -10.69
C THR A 335 9.52 32.02 -10.74
N SER A 336 9.32 30.76 -11.18
CA SER A 336 7.97 30.14 -11.26
C SER A 336 7.96 28.59 -11.27
N ILE A 337 6.81 27.94 -11.02
CA ILE A 337 6.63 26.46 -11.03
C ILE A 337 5.38 26.08 -11.87
N PRO A 338 5.45 25.05 -12.73
CA PRO A 338 4.26 24.43 -13.33
C PRO A 338 4.08 22.91 -13.11
N GLN A 339 2.88 22.44 -13.46
CA GLN A 339 2.24 21.14 -13.16
C GLN A 339 2.43 20.06 -14.24
N LEU A 340 2.16 18.79 -13.89
CA LEU A 340 2.28 17.57 -14.73
C LEU A 340 0.95 16.78 -14.89
N CYS A 341 0.91 15.96 -15.95
CA CYS A 341 -0.25 15.41 -16.67
C CYS A 341 -0.81 14.04 -16.20
N ASP A 342 -1.99 13.68 -16.77
CA ASP A 342 -2.87 12.53 -16.48
C ASP A 342 -2.61 11.24 -17.31
N GLY A 343 -2.83 10.06 -16.69
CA GLY A 343 -3.17 8.78 -17.35
C GLY A 343 -2.13 7.64 -17.28
N ALA A 344 -2.55 6.38 -17.49
CA ALA A 344 -1.69 5.18 -17.42
C ALA A 344 -0.75 4.99 -18.63
N ASP A 345 -1.05 5.58 -19.80
CA ASP A 345 -0.14 5.58 -20.95
C ASP A 345 1.16 6.33 -20.68
N CYS A 346 1.22 7.14 -19.60
CA CYS A 346 2.44 7.78 -19.16
C CYS A 346 3.57 6.77 -18.86
N PHE A 347 3.24 5.51 -18.55
CA PHE A 347 4.25 4.52 -18.20
C PHE A 347 5.09 4.03 -19.39
N GLN A 348 4.68 4.31 -20.63
CA GLN A 348 5.49 4.01 -21.82
C GLN A 348 6.81 4.80 -21.83
N HIS A 349 6.83 5.98 -21.22
CA HIS A 349 8.03 6.83 -21.10
C HIS A 349 9.10 6.25 -20.17
N PHE A 350 8.76 5.22 -19.38
CA PHE A 350 9.64 4.54 -18.44
C PHE A 350 10.22 3.23 -19.02
N ARG A 351 10.31 3.14 -20.35
CA ARG A 351 11.03 2.07 -21.06
C ARG A 351 12.26 2.59 -21.77
N ASP A 352 13.36 1.87 -21.63
CA ASP A 352 14.59 2.09 -22.37
C ASP A 352 15.09 0.75 -22.92
N SER A 353 15.24 0.69 -24.25
CA SER A 353 15.74 -0.52 -24.95
C SER A 353 15.00 -1.81 -24.61
N GLY A 354 13.71 -1.70 -24.26
CA GLY A 354 12.84 -2.83 -23.87
C GLY A 354 12.83 -3.15 -22.38
N GLU A 355 13.66 -2.50 -21.55
CA GLU A 355 13.69 -2.68 -20.10
C GLU A 355 12.98 -1.53 -19.36
N TRP A 356 12.44 -1.82 -18.18
CA TRP A 356 11.87 -0.82 -17.28
C TRP A 356 12.94 0.04 -16.60
N CYS A 357 12.69 1.33 -16.53
CA CYS A 357 13.59 2.33 -15.95
C CYS A 357 12.80 3.46 -15.27
N THR A 358 13.42 4.18 -14.35
CA THR A 358 12.89 5.41 -13.77
C THR A 358 13.02 6.58 -14.75
N TYR A 359 14.06 6.55 -15.60
CA TYR A 359 14.26 7.43 -16.74
C TYR A 359 15.18 6.75 -17.77
N PRO A 360 15.05 7.08 -19.07
CA PRO A 360 15.92 6.52 -20.10
C PRO A 360 17.41 6.78 -19.83
N GLY A 361 18.25 5.76 -20.02
CA GLY A 361 19.69 5.82 -19.80
C GLY A 361 20.13 5.68 -18.33
N GLU A 362 19.26 5.28 -17.40
CA GLU A 362 19.68 5.08 -16.01
C GLU A 362 20.59 3.86 -15.84
N ILE A 363 21.70 4.04 -15.12
CA ILE A 363 22.70 2.97 -14.89
C ILE A 363 22.37 2.13 -13.65
N ASN A 364 21.71 2.73 -12.64
CA ASN A 364 21.33 2.07 -11.40
C ASN A 364 19.86 2.36 -11.09
N ARG A 365 19.07 1.34 -10.75
CA ARG A 365 17.61 1.44 -10.54
C ARG A 365 17.28 1.65 -9.06
N GLY A 366 16.34 2.56 -8.77
CA GLY A 366 15.89 2.86 -7.40
C GLY A 366 14.92 1.80 -6.87
N VAL A 367 15.09 1.43 -5.60
CA VAL A 367 14.14 0.60 -4.83
C VAL A 367 12.85 1.37 -4.57
N SER A 368 12.92 2.64 -4.18
CA SER A 368 11.75 3.46 -3.82
C SER A 368 10.85 3.74 -5.03
N SER A 369 11.43 4.11 -6.18
CA SER A 369 10.70 4.34 -7.42
C SER A 369 10.06 3.05 -7.94
N THR A 370 10.81 1.95 -7.94
CA THR A 370 10.28 0.63 -8.33
C THR A 370 9.20 0.14 -7.35
N PHE A 371 9.33 0.43 -6.07
CA PHE A 371 8.34 0.10 -5.05
C PHE A 371 7.03 0.88 -5.26
N ASN A 372 7.11 2.18 -5.53
CA ASN A 372 5.94 2.98 -5.88
C ASN A 372 5.28 2.49 -7.17
N PHE A 373 6.07 2.14 -8.19
CA PHE A 373 5.56 1.55 -9.42
C PHE A 373 4.87 0.21 -9.18
N TYR A 374 5.46 -0.66 -8.36
CA TYR A 374 4.84 -1.93 -7.95
C TYR A 374 3.49 -1.73 -7.25
N ARG A 375 3.37 -0.73 -6.37
CA ARG A 375 2.10 -0.39 -5.71
C ARG A 375 1.06 0.14 -6.70
N ALA A 376 1.47 1.06 -7.59
CA ALA A 376 0.59 1.62 -8.61
C ALA A 376 0.10 0.55 -9.61
N ALA A 377 1.00 -0.32 -10.07
CA ALA A 377 0.65 -1.34 -11.06
C ALA A 377 -0.31 -2.41 -10.51
N GLN A 378 -0.43 -2.56 -9.17
CA GLN A 378 -1.43 -3.43 -8.57
C GLN A 378 -2.87 -2.91 -8.68
N THR A 379 -3.06 -1.63 -9.07
CA THR A 379 -4.39 -1.07 -9.35
C THR A 379 -4.74 -1.12 -10.84
N CYS A 380 -3.98 -1.87 -11.65
CA CYS A 380 -4.18 -1.93 -13.10
C CYS A 380 -5.53 -2.54 -13.48
N PHE A 381 -6.06 -2.07 -14.60
CA PHE A 381 -7.22 -2.63 -15.25
C PHE A 381 -6.83 -3.76 -16.23
N PRO A 382 -7.75 -4.69 -16.53
CA PRO A 382 -7.50 -5.85 -17.39
C PRO A 382 -6.90 -5.53 -18.76
N GLU A 383 -7.27 -4.40 -19.37
CA GLU A 383 -6.74 -3.94 -20.65
C GLU A 383 -5.32 -3.34 -20.59
N GLU A 384 -4.79 -3.07 -19.40
CA GLU A 384 -3.50 -2.39 -19.21
C GLU A 384 -2.33 -3.38 -19.18
N CYS A 385 -2.14 -4.13 -20.29
CA CYS A 385 -1.10 -5.15 -20.43
C CYS A 385 0.30 -4.65 -20.08
N LEU A 386 0.59 -3.40 -20.42
CA LEU A 386 1.85 -2.73 -20.12
C LEU A 386 2.11 -2.67 -18.60
N LEU A 387 1.12 -2.27 -17.81
CA LEU A 387 1.24 -2.20 -16.35
C LEU A 387 1.38 -3.58 -15.71
N MET A 388 0.70 -4.60 -16.26
CA MET A 388 0.82 -5.97 -15.78
C MET A 388 2.24 -6.53 -15.95
N GLU A 389 2.86 -6.32 -17.12
CA GLU A 389 4.26 -6.70 -17.35
C GLU A 389 5.21 -5.96 -16.39
N GLY A 390 4.95 -4.66 -16.17
CA GLY A 390 5.70 -3.83 -15.25
C GLY A 390 5.58 -4.25 -13.79
N ALA A 391 4.38 -4.66 -13.35
CA ALA A 391 4.14 -5.16 -12.01
C ALA A 391 4.99 -6.40 -11.72
N GLU A 392 5.04 -7.37 -12.64
CA GLU A 392 5.80 -8.60 -12.45
C GLU A 392 7.31 -8.37 -12.50
N TRP A 393 7.76 -7.44 -13.36
CA TRP A 393 9.14 -6.99 -13.32
C TRP A 393 9.50 -6.33 -11.98
N ALA A 394 8.68 -5.38 -11.52
CA ALA A 394 8.93 -4.64 -10.28
C ALA A 394 8.93 -5.58 -9.07
N ARG A 395 7.99 -6.53 -9.02
CA ARG A 395 7.91 -7.56 -7.98
C ARG A 395 9.20 -8.39 -7.92
N ARG A 396 9.69 -8.88 -9.06
CA ARG A 396 10.95 -9.66 -9.12
C ARG A 396 12.15 -8.84 -8.67
N PHE A 397 12.26 -7.60 -9.13
CA PHE A 397 13.32 -6.70 -8.72
C PHE A 397 13.31 -6.45 -7.20
N LEU A 398 12.16 -6.12 -6.64
CA LEU A 398 12.01 -5.84 -5.21
C LEU A 398 12.27 -7.08 -4.36
N LEU A 399 11.81 -8.25 -4.79
CA LEU A 399 12.06 -9.52 -4.10
C LEU A 399 13.55 -9.86 -4.05
N ASP A 400 14.27 -9.66 -5.16
CA ASP A 400 15.72 -9.83 -5.22
C ASP A 400 16.43 -8.89 -4.24
N LYS A 401 16.07 -7.59 -4.25
CA LYS A 401 16.63 -6.60 -3.31
C LYS A 401 16.30 -6.92 -1.86
N HIS A 402 15.08 -7.34 -1.57
CA HIS A 402 14.65 -7.64 -0.21
C HIS A 402 15.38 -8.86 0.36
N THR A 403 15.49 -9.94 -0.41
CA THR A 403 16.15 -11.19 0.02
C THR A 403 17.66 -11.03 0.21
N GLN A 404 18.30 -10.14 -0.54
CA GLN A 404 19.72 -9.81 -0.36
C GLN A 404 19.98 -8.74 0.71
N ASN A 405 18.94 -8.24 1.39
CA ASN A 405 19.04 -7.11 2.34
C ASN A 405 19.61 -5.83 1.70
N LEU A 406 19.24 -5.58 0.43
CA LEU A 406 19.67 -4.47 -0.40
C LEU A 406 18.53 -3.50 -0.72
N CYS A 407 17.50 -3.41 0.12
CA CYS A 407 16.47 -2.35 0.02
C CYS A 407 17.01 -1.00 0.53
N ARG A 408 18.15 -0.58 0.01
CA ARG A 408 18.69 0.77 0.14
C ARG A 408 18.41 1.50 -1.17
N ASP A 409 18.12 2.78 -1.08
CA ASP A 409 17.67 3.55 -2.24
C ASP A 409 18.64 4.67 -2.61
N LYS A 410 18.65 5.05 -3.89
CA LYS A 410 19.45 6.18 -4.39
C LYS A 410 18.75 7.54 -4.22
N TRP A 411 17.47 7.56 -3.87
CA TRP A 411 16.64 8.77 -3.73
C TRP A 411 16.20 9.05 -2.30
N VAL A 412 16.20 8.04 -1.42
CA VAL A 412 15.72 8.20 -0.05
C VAL A 412 16.50 7.35 0.95
N ILE A 413 16.86 7.97 2.07
CA ILE A 413 17.35 7.30 3.26
C ILE A 413 16.15 7.13 4.19
N SER A 414 15.58 5.93 4.18
CA SER A 414 14.48 5.54 5.05
C SER A 414 14.85 4.27 5.82
N LYS A 415 14.69 4.32 7.15
CA LYS A 415 14.86 3.15 8.02
C LYS A 415 13.77 2.10 7.81
N GLY A 416 12.58 2.51 7.34
CA GLY A 416 11.42 1.66 7.15
C GLY A 416 11.38 0.92 5.80
N LEU A 417 12.14 1.38 4.80
CA LEU A 417 11.97 0.92 3.40
C LEU A 417 12.08 -0.60 3.21
N HIS A 418 13.03 -1.27 3.88
CA HIS A 418 13.16 -2.73 3.78
C HIS A 418 11.92 -3.46 4.35
N ALA A 419 11.40 -2.98 5.48
CA ALA A 419 10.19 -3.53 6.11
C ALA A 419 8.94 -3.22 5.28
N GLU A 420 8.80 -2.01 4.73
CA GLU A 420 7.69 -1.63 3.84
C GLU A 420 7.65 -2.51 2.59
N VAL A 421 8.79 -2.69 1.92
CA VAL A 421 8.90 -3.55 0.73
C VAL A 421 8.57 -5.00 1.07
N GLY A 422 9.10 -5.52 2.19
CA GLY A 422 8.82 -6.89 2.64
C GLY A 422 7.33 -7.12 2.96
N SER A 423 6.70 -6.16 3.64
CA SER A 423 5.28 -6.18 3.98
C SER A 423 4.40 -6.20 2.73
N ALA A 424 4.68 -5.34 1.76
CA ALA A 424 3.92 -5.25 0.51
C ALA A 424 4.11 -6.47 -0.41
N LEU A 425 5.33 -7.03 -0.50
CA LEU A 425 5.57 -8.26 -1.27
C LEU A 425 4.86 -9.47 -0.67
N SER A 426 4.77 -9.52 0.66
CA SER A 426 4.07 -10.59 1.38
C SER A 426 2.56 -10.42 1.37
N ASN A 427 2.09 -9.18 1.19
CA ASN A 427 0.68 -8.81 1.21
C ASN A 427 0.34 -7.88 0.04
N PRO A 428 0.13 -8.44 -1.17
CA PRO A 428 -0.34 -7.65 -2.31
C PRO A 428 -1.63 -6.89 -1.97
N TRP A 429 -1.85 -5.75 -2.61
CA TRP A 429 -2.94 -4.82 -2.31
C TRP A 429 -4.32 -5.51 -2.32
N TYR A 430 -4.58 -6.36 -3.31
CA TYR A 430 -5.83 -7.12 -3.47
C TYR A 430 -6.02 -8.27 -2.45
N GLU A 431 -5.04 -8.48 -1.55
CA GLU A 431 -5.13 -9.47 -0.47
C GLU A 431 -4.78 -8.91 0.91
N HIS A 432 -4.42 -7.63 1.00
CA HIS A 432 -4.19 -6.98 2.28
C HIS A 432 -5.51 -6.40 2.82
N LEU A 433 -5.64 -6.15 4.12
CA LEU A 433 -6.83 -5.49 4.67
C LEU A 433 -6.47 -4.10 5.20
N PRO A 434 -7.30 -3.06 4.97
CA PRO A 434 -6.96 -1.68 5.30
C PRO A 434 -6.43 -1.47 6.72
N ARG A 435 -7.11 -2.01 7.74
CA ARG A 435 -6.68 -1.79 9.13
C ARG A 435 -5.36 -2.48 9.48
N LEU A 436 -5.06 -3.62 8.86
CA LEU A 436 -3.78 -4.32 9.02
C LEU A 436 -2.66 -3.51 8.38
N GLU A 437 -2.90 -2.93 7.21
CA GLU A 437 -1.96 -2.02 6.54
C GLU A 437 -1.64 -0.83 7.43
N HIS A 438 -2.68 -0.17 7.96
CA HIS A 438 -2.52 0.97 8.85
C HIS A 438 -1.68 0.60 10.08
N ARG A 439 -1.99 -0.52 10.75
CA ARG A 439 -1.26 -0.96 11.94
C ARG A 439 0.21 -1.23 11.65
N SER A 440 0.50 -1.89 10.52
CA SER A 440 1.87 -2.19 10.08
C SER A 440 2.64 -0.92 9.73
N TYR A 441 1.98 0.02 9.05
CA TYR A 441 2.61 1.26 8.61
C TYR A 441 2.95 2.22 9.76
N LEU A 442 2.23 2.16 10.89
CA LEU A 442 2.57 2.93 12.10
C LEU A 442 3.97 2.61 12.63
N ASP A 443 4.45 1.38 12.48
CA ASP A 443 5.79 0.97 12.92
C ASP A 443 6.87 1.23 11.84
N GLN A 444 6.45 1.33 10.58
CA GLN A 444 7.35 1.49 9.43
C GLN A 444 7.61 2.97 9.09
N TYR A 445 6.63 3.84 9.31
CA TYR A 445 6.71 5.24 8.94
C TYR A 445 7.85 5.97 9.66
N GLY A 446 8.79 6.51 8.87
CA GLY A 446 9.89 7.33 9.37
C GLY A 446 9.58 8.82 9.31
N PRO A 447 9.38 9.53 10.44
CA PRO A 447 9.11 10.97 10.43
C PRO A 447 10.31 11.82 10.03
N GLN A 448 11.49 11.22 9.87
CA GLN A 448 12.76 11.89 9.59
C GLN A 448 13.43 11.39 8.30
N HIS A 449 12.65 10.97 7.30
CA HIS A 449 13.23 10.61 6.00
C HIS A 449 14.11 11.75 5.45
N VAL A 450 15.24 11.35 4.88
CA VAL A 450 16.16 12.23 4.17
C VAL A 450 16.13 11.84 2.71
N TRP A 451 15.90 12.81 1.83
CA TRP A 451 15.86 12.58 0.39
C TRP A 451 17.22 12.91 -0.21
N ILE A 452 17.62 12.13 -1.21
CA ILE A 452 18.91 12.23 -1.89
C ILE A 452 18.65 12.81 -3.29
N SER A 453 19.29 13.94 -3.59
CA SER A 453 19.41 14.49 -4.95
C SER A 453 20.85 15.00 -5.14
N LYS A 454 21.05 16.22 -5.65
CA LYS A 454 22.36 16.91 -5.66
C LYS A 454 22.91 17.12 -4.26
N VAL A 455 22.00 17.38 -3.33
CA VAL A 455 22.24 17.48 -1.89
C VAL A 455 21.22 16.63 -1.14
N LEU A 456 21.47 16.41 0.13
CA LEU A 456 20.46 15.88 1.04
C LEU A 456 19.42 16.97 1.34
N TYR A 457 18.14 16.60 1.29
CA TYR A 457 17.05 17.52 1.58
C TYR A 457 15.91 16.84 2.32
N ARG A 458 15.05 17.63 2.96
CA ARG A 458 13.87 17.17 3.69
C ARG A 458 12.61 17.77 3.11
N MET A 459 11.54 16.98 3.18
CA MET A 459 10.21 17.37 2.73
C MET A 459 9.25 17.24 3.92
N HIS A 460 9.27 18.23 4.83
CA HIS A 460 8.50 18.19 6.08
C HIS A 460 6.99 18.11 5.85
N SER A 461 6.52 18.66 4.73
CA SER A 461 5.14 18.54 4.28
C SER A 461 4.73 17.10 3.90
N PHE A 462 5.69 16.20 3.63
CA PHE A 462 5.46 14.78 3.32
C PHE A 462 5.88 13.85 4.47
N THR A 463 6.90 14.22 5.24
CA THR A 463 7.44 13.43 6.35
C THR A 463 7.63 14.27 7.60
N ASN A 464 6.83 14.03 8.64
CA ASN A 464 6.94 14.72 9.91
C ASN A 464 6.34 13.89 11.06
N SER A 465 6.69 14.27 12.29
CA SER A 465 6.22 13.55 13.49
C SER A 465 4.74 13.76 13.81
N VAL A 466 4.11 14.82 13.31
CA VAL A 466 2.71 15.16 13.58
C VAL A 466 1.77 14.17 12.87
N PHE A 467 2.10 13.76 11.65
CA PHE A 467 1.39 12.67 10.95
C PHE A 467 1.37 11.39 11.78
N LEU A 468 2.54 10.97 12.30
CA LEU A 468 2.63 9.75 13.11
C LEU A 468 1.87 9.86 14.43
N LYS A 469 1.99 10.99 15.14
CA LYS A 469 1.25 11.25 16.38
C LYS A 469 -0.25 11.19 16.17
N LEU A 470 -0.77 11.88 15.14
CA LEU A 470 -2.18 11.85 14.81
C LEU A 470 -2.64 10.44 14.43
N ALA A 471 -1.88 9.73 13.59
CA ALA A 471 -2.23 8.39 13.14
C ALA A 471 -2.31 7.39 14.30
N LYS A 472 -1.39 7.45 15.26
CA LYS A 472 -1.42 6.63 16.47
C LYS A 472 -2.61 6.97 17.38
N ALA A 473 -2.87 8.27 17.60
CA ALA A 473 -3.99 8.71 18.42
C ALA A 473 -5.34 8.33 17.81
N ASP A 474 -5.50 8.53 16.50
CA ASP A 474 -6.69 8.10 15.75
C ASP A 474 -6.86 6.58 15.77
N PHE A 475 -5.74 5.83 15.65
CA PHE A 475 -5.77 4.37 15.76
C PHE A 475 -6.34 3.93 17.11
N ASN A 476 -5.83 4.47 18.21
CA ASN A 476 -6.27 4.13 19.57
C ASN A 476 -7.72 4.56 19.83
N LEU A 477 -8.12 5.74 19.35
CA LEU A 477 -9.51 6.21 19.45
C LEU A 477 -10.48 5.26 18.73
N CYS A 478 -10.14 4.85 17.50
CA CYS A 478 -10.91 3.87 16.76
C CYS A 478 -10.95 2.52 17.49
N GLN A 479 -9.81 2.03 17.98
CA GLN A 479 -9.71 0.76 18.71
C GLN A 479 -10.61 0.76 19.95
N SER A 480 -10.64 1.84 20.73
CA SER A 480 -11.53 1.97 21.89
C SER A 480 -13.01 1.85 21.50
N LYS A 481 -13.44 2.51 20.41
CA LYS A 481 -14.82 2.37 19.89
C LYS A 481 -15.11 0.95 19.42
N HIS A 482 -14.15 0.30 18.75
CA HIS A 482 -14.29 -1.09 18.32
C HIS A 482 -14.45 -2.03 19.52
N GLN A 483 -13.78 -1.78 20.64
CA GLN A 483 -13.95 -2.57 21.86
C GLN A 483 -15.37 -2.42 22.46
N GLU A 484 -15.94 -1.21 22.44
CA GLU A 484 -17.33 -0.96 22.87
C GLU A 484 -18.33 -1.74 21.99
N GLU A 485 -18.13 -1.72 20.68
CA GLU A 485 -18.93 -2.47 19.71
C GLU A 485 -18.81 -3.99 19.91
N LEU A 486 -17.60 -4.50 20.16
CA LEU A 486 -17.39 -5.90 20.45
C LEU A 486 -18.16 -6.34 21.70
N GLN A 487 -18.21 -5.51 22.75
CA GLN A 487 -19.02 -5.80 23.94
C GLN A 487 -20.50 -5.92 23.62
N VAL A 488 -21.03 -5.08 22.73
CA VAL A 488 -22.43 -5.18 22.27
C VAL A 488 -22.65 -6.48 21.51
N LEU A 489 -21.74 -6.87 20.62
CA LEU A 489 -21.85 -8.10 19.83
C LEU A 489 -21.71 -9.37 20.70
N LEU A 490 -20.84 -9.34 21.71
CA LEU A 490 -20.72 -10.44 22.66
C LEU A 490 -22.02 -10.61 23.47
N ARG A 491 -22.63 -9.52 23.95
CA ARG A 491 -23.96 -9.58 24.60
C ARG A 491 -25.04 -10.13 23.68
N TRP A 492 -25.08 -9.66 22.44
CA TRP A 492 -25.99 -10.20 21.42
C TRP A 492 -25.81 -11.71 21.21
N ASN A 493 -24.56 -12.20 21.22
CA ASN A 493 -24.25 -13.63 21.13
C ASN A 493 -24.83 -14.42 22.32
N GLU A 494 -24.82 -13.86 23.53
CA GLU A 494 -25.42 -14.48 24.72
C GLU A 494 -26.95 -14.49 24.65
N GLU A 495 -27.55 -13.37 24.24
CA GLU A 495 -29.01 -13.22 24.08
C GLU A 495 -29.59 -14.18 23.03
N ARG A 496 -28.82 -14.49 21.98
CA ARG A 496 -29.17 -15.51 20.97
C ARG A 496 -28.90 -16.94 21.43
N GLY A 497 -28.40 -17.16 22.64
CA GLY A 497 -28.14 -18.49 23.20
C GLY A 497 -26.86 -19.17 22.69
N PHE A 498 -26.05 -18.49 21.87
CA PHE A 498 -24.85 -19.09 21.25
C PHE A 498 -23.75 -19.42 22.26
N ASN A 499 -23.74 -18.82 23.44
CA ASN A 499 -22.78 -19.13 24.51
C ASN A 499 -22.88 -20.57 25.04
N SER A 500 -24.03 -21.22 24.85
CA SER A 500 -24.20 -22.65 25.15
C SER A 500 -23.38 -23.55 24.20
N ILE A 501 -22.99 -23.02 23.05
CA ILE A 501 -22.25 -23.71 22.00
C ILE A 501 -20.77 -23.31 22.11
N ARG A 502 -19.94 -24.28 22.48
CA ARG A 502 -18.49 -24.06 22.63
C ARG A 502 -17.94 -23.50 21.32
N THR A 503 -17.10 -22.46 21.40
CA THR A 503 -16.41 -21.75 20.29
C THR A 503 -17.12 -20.55 19.66
N ARG A 504 -18.44 -20.36 19.83
CA ARG A 504 -19.18 -19.25 19.19
C ARG A 504 -18.71 -17.86 19.61
N GLU A 505 -18.35 -17.67 20.88
CA GLU A 505 -17.74 -16.41 21.37
C GLU A 505 -16.46 -16.07 20.57
N LYS A 506 -15.61 -17.06 20.29
CA LYS A 506 -14.36 -16.86 19.56
C LYS A 506 -14.61 -16.54 18.08
N GLN A 507 -15.59 -17.20 17.48
CA GLN A 507 -16.02 -16.89 16.12
C GLN A 507 -16.59 -15.48 16.03
N MET A 508 -17.33 -15.02 17.05
CA MET A 508 -17.86 -13.65 17.06
C MET A 508 -16.73 -12.62 17.09
N VAL A 509 -15.72 -12.84 17.95
CA VAL A 509 -14.50 -12.01 17.97
C VAL A 509 -13.80 -12.02 16.62
N TYR A 510 -13.68 -13.17 15.97
CA TYR A 510 -13.06 -13.27 14.65
C TYR A 510 -13.86 -12.53 13.56
N CYS A 511 -15.17 -12.78 13.45
CA CYS A 511 -16.04 -12.08 12.52
C CYS A 511 -15.99 -10.57 12.73
N PHE A 512 -16.00 -10.11 13.97
CA PHE A 512 -15.87 -8.68 14.27
C PHE A 512 -14.47 -8.14 13.94
N TYR A 513 -13.40 -8.87 14.22
CA TYR A 513 -12.05 -8.51 13.82
C TYR A 513 -11.93 -8.32 12.31
N VAL A 514 -12.51 -9.22 11.51
CA VAL A 514 -12.53 -9.08 10.04
C VAL A 514 -13.33 -7.84 9.63
N ALA A 515 -14.49 -7.59 10.26
CA ALA A 515 -15.29 -6.39 10.03
C ALA A 515 -14.50 -5.11 10.30
N VAL A 516 -13.77 -5.04 11.42
CA VAL A 516 -12.89 -3.91 11.78
C VAL A 516 -11.77 -3.75 10.75
N CYS A 517 -11.27 -4.86 10.20
CA CYS A 517 -10.20 -4.81 9.20
C CYS A 517 -10.62 -4.13 7.90
N ILE A 518 -11.89 -4.27 7.48
CA ILE A 518 -12.42 -3.71 6.24
C ILE A 518 -13.22 -2.41 6.41
N LEU A 519 -13.81 -2.16 7.58
CA LEU A 519 -14.65 -1.00 7.88
C LEU A 519 -14.13 -0.24 9.12
N PRO A 520 -12.89 0.27 9.14
CA PRO A 520 -12.26 0.76 10.36
C PRO A 520 -12.81 2.10 10.87
N ALA A 521 -13.45 2.91 10.02
CA ALA A 521 -13.80 4.29 10.35
C ALA A 521 -14.93 4.36 11.40
N PRO A 522 -14.88 5.25 12.41
CA PRO A 522 -15.90 5.32 13.46
C PRO A 522 -17.34 5.45 12.94
N GLU A 523 -17.55 6.20 11.86
CA GLU A 523 -18.87 6.46 11.25
C GLU A 523 -19.49 5.19 10.65
N GLN A 524 -18.68 4.15 10.40
CA GLN A 524 -19.11 2.86 9.87
C GLN A 524 -19.55 1.88 10.96
N SER A 525 -19.76 2.33 12.22
CA SER A 525 -20.13 1.48 13.37
C SER A 525 -21.31 0.55 13.11
N MET A 526 -22.41 1.09 12.57
CA MET A 526 -23.59 0.28 12.26
C MET A 526 -23.31 -0.72 11.14
N ALA A 527 -22.64 -0.30 10.07
CA ALA A 527 -22.24 -1.21 8.99
C ALA A 527 -21.33 -2.34 9.50
N ARG A 528 -20.34 -2.04 10.36
CA ARG A 528 -19.47 -3.04 10.98
C ARG A 528 -20.24 -4.07 11.80
N THR A 529 -21.12 -3.62 12.68
CA THR A 529 -21.87 -4.51 13.57
C THR A 529 -22.85 -5.38 12.80
N VAL A 530 -23.52 -4.82 11.77
CA VAL A 530 -24.35 -5.58 10.83
C VAL A 530 -23.53 -6.62 10.08
N TRP A 531 -22.38 -6.23 9.53
CA TRP A 531 -21.49 -7.16 8.83
C TRP A 531 -21.06 -8.31 9.75
N ALA A 532 -20.63 -8.01 10.98
CA ALA A 532 -20.19 -9.03 11.93
C ALA A 532 -21.32 -10.01 12.31
N LYS A 533 -22.56 -9.52 12.49
CA LYS A 533 -23.75 -10.37 12.72
C LYS A 533 -24.03 -11.26 11.52
N LEU A 534 -24.06 -10.70 10.30
CA LEU A 534 -24.30 -11.47 9.07
C LEU A 534 -23.22 -12.54 8.85
N ALA A 535 -21.95 -12.21 9.12
CA ALA A 535 -20.85 -13.17 9.06
C ALA A 535 -21.04 -14.31 10.07
N MET A 536 -21.44 -14.02 11.31
CA MET A 536 -21.76 -15.04 12.30
C MET A 536 -22.89 -15.95 11.82
N LEU A 537 -23.98 -15.38 11.30
CA LEU A 537 -25.11 -16.16 10.76
C LEU A 537 -24.68 -17.06 9.60
N ASN A 538 -23.75 -16.60 8.74
CA ASN A 538 -23.16 -17.41 7.68
C ASN A 538 -22.35 -18.59 8.23
N VAL A 539 -21.68 -18.45 9.37
CA VAL A 539 -21.01 -19.58 10.03
C VAL A 539 -22.04 -20.61 10.51
N LEU A 540 -23.15 -20.14 11.10
CA LEU A 540 -24.17 -21.03 11.63
C LEU A 540 -24.88 -21.84 10.54
N ILE A 541 -25.19 -21.21 9.41
CA ILE A 541 -25.86 -21.88 8.30
C ILE A 541 -24.93 -22.92 7.64
N ASP A 542 -23.65 -22.58 7.45
CA ASP A 542 -22.64 -23.49 6.90
C ASP A 542 -22.46 -24.72 7.80
N ASP A 543 -22.21 -24.49 9.10
CA ASP A 543 -22.08 -25.57 10.10
C ASP A 543 -23.32 -26.46 10.14
N PHE A 544 -24.53 -25.89 10.03
CA PHE A 544 -25.79 -26.64 10.05
C PHE A 544 -25.94 -27.57 8.83
N PHE A 545 -25.75 -27.03 7.62
CA PHE A 545 -25.94 -27.81 6.39
C PHE A 545 -24.82 -28.82 6.17
N ASP A 546 -23.60 -28.54 6.63
CA ASP A 546 -22.46 -29.47 6.54
C ASP A 546 -22.43 -30.51 7.67
N SER A 547 -23.11 -30.26 8.78
CA SER A 547 -23.09 -31.15 9.95
C SER A 547 -23.61 -32.56 9.60
N PRO A 548 -22.86 -33.61 9.97
CA PRO A 548 -23.34 -34.99 9.89
C PRO A 548 -24.28 -35.38 11.04
N SER A 549 -24.35 -34.57 12.12
CA SER A 549 -25.23 -34.85 13.27
C SER A 549 -26.66 -34.37 13.06
N GLU A 550 -26.85 -33.39 12.19
CA GLU A 550 -28.17 -32.85 11.83
C GLU A 550 -28.83 -33.73 10.76
N SER A 551 -30.08 -34.13 10.98
CA SER A 551 -30.75 -35.06 10.08
C SER A 551 -31.09 -34.39 8.74
N TYR A 552 -31.12 -35.17 7.66
CA TYR A 552 -31.58 -34.66 6.37
C TYR A 552 -33.03 -34.12 6.45
N THR A 553 -33.88 -34.74 7.29
CA THR A 553 -35.25 -34.28 7.53
C THR A 553 -35.29 -32.91 8.19
N ASP A 554 -34.43 -32.64 9.18
CA ASP A 554 -34.32 -31.32 9.80
C ASP A 554 -33.86 -30.26 8.77
N LYS A 555 -32.92 -30.61 7.89
CA LYS A 555 -32.48 -29.73 6.78
C LYS A 555 -33.60 -29.41 5.79
N VAL A 556 -34.45 -30.39 5.45
CA VAL A 556 -35.66 -30.17 4.63
C VAL A 556 -36.66 -29.25 5.34
N GLN A 557 -36.94 -29.51 6.62
CA GLN A 557 -37.86 -28.67 7.41
C GLN A 557 -37.35 -27.24 7.55
N PHE A 558 -36.04 -27.05 7.73
CA PHE A 558 -35.40 -25.74 7.78
C PHE A 558 -35.64 -24.94 6.49
N LEU A 559 -35.44 -25.57 5.32
CA LEU A 559 -35.71 -24.96 4.03
C LEU A 559 -37.20 -24.60 3.87
N GLU A 560 -38.11 -25.52 4.21
CA GLU A 560 -39.55 -25.28 4.11
C GLU A 560 -40.05 -24.18 5.08
N ALA A 561 -39.47 -24.09 6.27
CA ALA A 561 -39.69 -22.99 7.21
C ALA A 561 -39.28 -21.63 6.61
N PHE A 562 -38.14 -21.57 5.90
CA PHE A 562 -37.69 -20.37 5.20
C PHE A 562 -38.59 -20.03 3.99
N ARG A 563 -39.01 -21.02 3.19
CA ARG A 563 -39.90 -20.77 2.03
C ARG A 563 -41.26 -20.25 2.45
N SER A 564 -41.86 -20.86 3.48
CA SER A 564 -43.17 -20.50 3.99
C SER A 564 -43.17 -19.32 4.96
N ARG A 565 -41.98 -18.86 5.39
CA ARG A 565 -41.79 -17.84 6.44
C ARG A 565 -42.50 -18.21 7.74
N ASN A 566 -42.53 -19.51 8.08
CA ASN A 566 -43.26 -20.04 9.22
C ASN A 566 -42.30 -20.69 10.24
N PRO A 567 -41.90 -19.96 11.29
CA PRO A 567 -41.01 -20.50 12.33
C PRO A 567 -41.56 -21.73 13.05
N ASN A 568 -42.89 -21.89 13.11
CA ASN A 568 -43.52 -23.02 13.79
C ASN A 568 -43.23 -24.37 13.10
N LEU A 569 -42.75 -24.38 11.85
CA LEU A 569 -42.31 -25.62 11.19
C LEU A 569 -41.04 -26.21 11.81
N MET A 570 -40.32 -25.42 12.60
CA MET A 570 -39.17 -25.89 13.38
C MET A 570 -39.58 -26.49 14.73
N ASP A 571 -40.87 -26.50 15.07
CA ASP A 571 -41.34 -27.12 16.31
C ASP A 571 -41.15 -28.65 16.26
N GLY A 572 -40.31 -29.17 17.14
CA GLY A 572 -40.01 -30.60 17.23
C GLY A 572 -38.76 -31.05 16.46
N THR A 573 -38.04 -30.13 15.78
CA THR A 573 -36.71 -30.44 15.22
C THR A 573 -35.71 -30.74 16.35
N GLY A 574 -34.79 -31.66 16.09
CA GLY A 574 -33.70 -31.97 17.02
C GLY A 574 -32.56 -30.95 16.99
N GLY A 575 -31.55 -31.17 17.83
CA GLY A 575 -30.25 -30.49 17.73
C GLY A 575 -30.30 -28.96 17.93
N GLU A 576 -29.50 -28.25 17.13
CA GLU A 576 -29.40 -26.79 17.14
C GLU A 576 -30.24 -26.14 16.03
N ALA A 577 -30.95 -26.94 15.23
CA ALA A 577 -31.69 -26.52 14.03
C ALA A 577 -32.67 -25.37 14.29
N LYS A 578 -33.55 -25.51 15.29
CA LYS A 578 -34.53 -24.47 15.66
C LYS A 578 -33.84 -23.18 16.12
N LEU A 579 -32.80 -23.31 16.94
CA LEU A 579 -32.04 -22.17 17.45
C LEU A 579 -31.40 -21.37 16.31
N PHE A 580 -30.77 -22.06 15.35
CA PHE A 580 -30.16 -21.43 14.18
C PHE A 580 -31.19 -20.78 13.28
N PHE A 581 -32.30 -21.46 13.00
CA PHE A 581 -33.38 -20.90 12.20
C PHE A 581 -33.91 -19.60 12.80
N GLU A 582 -34.32 -19.63 14.08
CA GLU A 582 -34.88 -18.46 14.77
C GLU A 582 -33.86 -17.32 14.83
N SER A 583 -32.60 -17.64 15.09
CA SER A 583 -31.54 -16.63 15.15
C SER A 583 -31.31 -15.94 13.81
N ILE A 584 -31.26 -16.70 12.71
CA ILE A 584 -31.11 -16.14 11.36
C ILE A 584 -32.36 -15.33 11.01
N TYR A 585 -33.55 -15.93 11.10
CA TYR A 585 -34.81 -15.29 10.71
C TYR A 585 -35.06 -13.98 11.47
N ASN A 586 -34.89 -13.97 12.79
CA ASN A 586 -35.10 -12.78 13.60
C ASN A 586 -34.06 -11.70 13.30
N THR A 587 -32.77 -12.07 13.21
CA THR A 587 -31.70 -11.11 12.99
C THR A 587 -31.77 -10.46 11.60
N ILE A 588 -32.07 -11.21 10.54
CA ILE A 588 -32.23 -10.60 9.19
C ILE A 588 -33.46 -9.70 9.12
N THR A 589 -34.51 -10.02 9.88
CA THR A 589 -35.73 -9.19 10.00
C THR A 589 -35.45 -7.88 10.73
N GLU A 590 -34.69 -7.93 11.83
CA GLU A 590 -34.23 -6.75 12.56
C GLU A 590 -33.34 -5.86 11.68
N ILE A 591 -32.35 -6.44 11.00
CA ILE A 591 -31.46 -5.72 10.07
C ILE A 591 -32.26 -5.09 8.92
N ALA A 592 -33.25 -5.79 8.38
CA ALA A 592 -34.14 -5.25 7.36
C ALA A 592 -34.97 -4.06 7.87
N ALA A 593 -35.51 -4.14 9.09
CA ALA A 593 -36.29 -3.07 9.69
C ALA A 593 -35.42 -1.82 9.94
N GLU A 594 -34.25 -1.99 10.56
CA GLU A 594 -33.30 -0.90 10.80
C GLU A 594 -32.81 -0.29 9.47
N GLY A 595 -32.40 -1.12 8.53
CA GLY A 595 -31.94 -0.67 7.21
C GLY A 595 -33.04 0.06 6.44
N SER A 596 -34.31 -0.32 6.61
CA SER A 596 -35.44 0.37 5.99
C SER A 596 -35.59 1.80 6.53
N LEU A 597 -35.39 1.99 7.84
CA LEU A 597 -35.34 3.32 8.46
C LEU A 597 -34.16 4.14 7.91
N PHE A 598 -32.97 3.55 7.86
CA PHE A 598 -31.77 4.21 7.34
C PHE A 598 -31.90 4.62 5.88
N GLN A 599 -32.55 3.80 5.06
CA GLN A 599 -32.74 4.06 3.65
C GLN A 599 -33.97 4.93 3.37
N GLY A 600 -34.94 4.99 4.29
CA GLY A 600 -36.21 5.69 4.09
C GLY A 600 -37.13 4.97 3.09
N ARG A 601 -36.94 3.66 2.91
CA ARG A 601 -37.74 2.78 2.06
C ARG A 601 -37.68 1.36 2.61
N ASP A 602 -38.70 0.56 2.36
CA ASP A 602 -38.68 -0.86 2.73
C ASP A 602 -37.59 -1.61 1.94
N ILE A 603 -36.74 -2.35 2.68
CA ILE A 603 -35.74 -3.27 2.14
C ILE A 603 -35.99 -4.72 2.54
N SER A 604 -37.05 -4.99 3.30
CA SER A 604 -37.27 -6.28 3.97
C SER A 604 -37.38 -7.44 3.00
N HIS A 605 -38.14 -7.26 1.92
CA HIS A 605 -38.26 -8.28 0.87
C HIS A 605 -36.92 -8.59 0.19
N HIS A 606 -36.09 -7.57 -0.02
CA HIS A 606 -34.79 -7.74 -0.67
C HIS A 606 -33.81 -8.50 0.22
N VAL A 607 -33.69 -8.11 1.49
CA VAL A 607 -32.83 -8.79 2.47
C VAL A 607 -33.28 -10.24 2.67
N TYR A 608 -34.58 -10.49 2.82
CA TYR A 608 -35.09 -11.84 3.01
C TYR A 608 -34.78 -12.76 1.81
N ASN A 609 -34.99 -12.27 0.58
CA ASN A 609 -34.78 -13.08 -0.61
C ASN A 609 -33.31 -13.43 -0.85
N ILE A 610 -32.37 -12.58 -0.41
CA ILE A 610 -30.94 -12.92 -0.42
C ILE A 610 -30.68 -14.15 0.46
N TRP A 611 -31.20 -14.13 1.69
CA TRP A 611 -31.00 -15.22 2.64
C TRP A 611 -31.73 -16.50 2.24
N LEU A 612 -32.94 -16.38 1.67
CA LEU A 612 -33.66 -17.54 1.13
C LEU A 612 -32.84 -18.24 0.02
N ARG A 613 -32.24 -17.49 -0.90
CA ARG A 613 -31.37 -18.07 -1.94
C ARG A 613 -30.17 -18.78 -1.34
N LEU A 614 -29.55 -18.23 -0.30
CA LEU A 614 -28.44 -18.89 0.39
C LEU A 614 -28.88 -20.23 1.00
N VAL A 615 -30.01 -20.26 1.71
CA VAL A 615 -30.58 -21.48 2.31
C VAL A 615 -30.87 -22.53 1.22
N GLU A 616 -31.44 -22.12 0.09
CA GLU A 616 -31.72 -23.01 -1.05
C GLU A 616 -30.45 -23.63 -1.63
N ASN A 617 -29.38 -22.85 -1.80
CA ASN A 617 -28.11 -23.35 -2.33
C ASN A 617 -27.39 -24.26 -1.33
N GLN A 618 -27.34 -23.90 -0.05
CA GLN A 618 -26.74 -24.71 1.01
C GLN A 618 -27.47 -26.06 1.16
N PHE A 619 -28.81 -26.04 1.09
CA PHE A 619 -29.58 -27.28 1.02
C PHE A 619 -29.25 -28.11 -0.22
N LYS A 620 -29.06 -27.48 -1.39
CA LYS A 620 -28.72 -28.19 -2.63
C LYS A 620 -27.37 -28.90 -2.53
N GLU A 621 -26.36 -28.26 -1.94
CA GLU A 621 -25.06 -28.91 -1.66
C GLU A 621 -25.22 -30.08 -0.67
N ALA A 622 -26.01 -29.90 0.39
CA ALA A 622 -26.31 -30.97 1.35
C ALA A 622 -27.08 -32.14 0.70
N GLU A 623 -27.98 -31.88 -0.24
CA GLU A 623 -28.68 -32.89 -1.05
C GLU A 623 -27.69 -33.67 -1.91
N TRP A 624 -26.76 -33.00 -2.60
CA TRP A 624 -25.72 -33.67 -3.37
C TRP A 624 -24.88 -34.62 -2.50
N LYS A 625 -24.45 -34.14 -1.32
CA LYS A 625 -23.73 -34.95 -0.34
C LYS A 625 -24.56 -36.15 0.14
N HIS A 626 -25.84 -35.94 0.45
CA HIS A 626 -26.75 -36.99 0.92
C HIS A 626 -26.98 -38.09 -0.12
N LEU A 627 -27.16 -37.69 -1.39
CA LEU A 627 -27.42 -38.60 -2.51
C LEU A 627 -26.13 -39.18 -3.11
N ASN A 628 -24.95 -38.75 -2.63
CA ASN A 628 -23.66 -39.01 -3.27
C ASN A 628 -23.68 -38.65 -4.77
N TYR A 629 -24.36 -37.53 -5.09
CA TYR A 629 -24.49 -37.02 -6.44
C TYR A 629 -23.23 -36.25 -6.83
N GLU A 630 -22.72 -36.54 -8.01
CA GLU A 630 -21.55 -35.86 -8.56
C GLU A 630 -22.00 -34.89 -9.67
N PRO A 631 -22.07 -33.57 -9.39
CA PRO A 631 -22.47 -32.60 -10.40
C PRO A 631 -21.37 -32.41 -11.45
N SER A 632 -21.77 -31.91 -12.63
CA SER A 632 -20.82 -31.35 -13.59
C SER A 632 -20.19 -30.05 -13.05
N LEU A 633 -19.07 -29.61 -13.60
CA LEU A 633 -18.44 -28.35 -13.19
C LEU A 633 -19.35 -27.13 -13.44
N GLU A 634 -20.10 -27.15 -14.55
CA GLU A 634 -21.06 -26.10 -14.90
C GLU A 634 -22.22 -26.04 -13.89
N GLU A 635 -22.80 -27.21 -13.58
CA GLU A 635 -23.86 -27.31 -12.58
C GLU A 635 -23.36 -26.90 -11.19
N TYR A 636 -22.19 -27.38 -10.79
CA TYR A 636 -21.54 -27.02 -9.52
C TYR A 636 -21.38 -25.51 -9.39
N MET A 637 -20.82 -24.85 -10.40
CA MET A 637 -20.61 -23.40 -10.35
C MET A 637 -21.93 -22.63 -10.33
N SER A 638 -22.96 -23.07 -11.06
CA SER A 638 -24.26 -22.39 -11.08
C SER A 638 -24.96 -22.33 -9.71
N VAL A 639 -24.67 -23.28 -8.82
CA VAL A 639 -25.21 -23.35 -7.44
C VAL A 639 -24.22 -22.75 -6.45
N SER A 640 -22.98 -23.25 -6.46
CA SER A 640 -21.98 -23.01 -5.41
C SER A 640 -21.39 -21.61 -5.49
N GLU A 641 -21.39 -20.96 -6.66
CA GLU A 641 -21.04 -19.54 -6.81
C GLU A 641 -21.94 -18.67 -5.92
N VAL A 642 -23.25 -18.88 -5.97
CA VAL A 642 -24.23 -18.15 -5.14
C VAL A 642 -24.23 -18.70 -3.70
N GLY A 643 -23.84 -19.97 -3.52
CA GLY A 643 -23.74 -20.68 -2.24
C GLY A 643 -22.59 -20.23 -1.32
N ILE A 644 -21.58 -19.50 -1.82
CA ILE A 644 -20.44 -19.00 -1.01
C ILE A 644 -20.81 -17.90 0.01
N SER A 645 -22.10 -17.58 0.15
CA SER A 645 -22.66 -16.65 1.15
C SER A 645 -22.28 -15.18 1.03
N PHE A 646 -21.53 -14.79 -0.01
CA PHE A 646 -21.13 -13.40 -0.21
C PHE A 646 -22.35 -12.47 -0.38
N GLU A 647 -23.37 -12.89 -1.14
CA GLU A 647 -24.62 -12.14 -1.29
C GLU A 647 -25.26 -11.80 0.07
N ALA A 648 -25.21 -12.72 1.03
CA ALA A 648 -25.79 -12.56 2.36
C ALA A 648 -25.11 -11.47 3.21
N MET A 649 -23.90 -11.06 2.83
CA MET A 649 -23.17 -9.95 3.47
C MET A 649 -23.58 -8.57 2.95
N THR A 650 -24.17 -8.51 1.76
CA THR A 650 -24.51 -7.25 1.09
C THR A 650 -25.53 -6.35 1.78
N PRO A 651 -26.45 -6.81 2.66
CA PRO A 651 -27.32 -5.90 3.42
C PRO A 651 -26.55 -4.83 4.21
N THR A 652 -25.28 -5.09 4.56
CA THR A 652 -24.35 -4.11 5.15
C THR A 652 -24.31 -2.80 4.37
N GLN A 653 -24.45 -2.82 3.03
CA GLN A 653 -24.39 -1.64 2.18
C GLN A 653 -25.44 -0.58 2.54
N PHE A 654 -26.58 -0.98 3.09
CA PHE A 654 -27.67 -0.07 3.47
C PHE A 654 -27.36 0.75 4.73
N PHE A 655 -26.26 0.44 5.42
CA PHE A 655 -25.78 1.12 6.62
C PHE A 655 -24.54 1.98 6.37
N MET A 656 -24.13 2.17 5.11
CA MET A 656 -22.95 2.96 4.72
C MET A 656 -23.22 4.48 4.68
N GLY A 657 -24.44 4.91 5.02
CA GLY A 657 -24.86 6.32 5.08
C GLY A 657 -25.42 6.88 3.77
N GLU A 658 -25.01 6.35 2.63
CA GLU A 658 -25.52 6.77 1.31
C GLU A 658 -26.86 6.09 0.98
N LYS A 659 -27.75 6.80 0.25
CA LYS A 659 -29.05 6.28 -0.18
C LYS A 659 -28.90 5.38 -1.41
N ILE A 660 -29.50 4.20 -1.36
CA ILE A 660 -29.44 3.19 -2.41
C ILE A 660 -30.85 2.91 -2.93
N SER A 661 -31.09 3.17 -4.21
CA SER A 661 -32.38 2.91 -4.86
C SER A 661 -32.51 1.44 -5.32
N PRO A 662 -33.74 0.90 -5.48
CA PRO A 662 -33.94 -0.43 -6.06
C PRO A 662 -33.29 -0.59 -7.44
N ALA A 663 -33.38 0.44 -8.29
CA ALA A 663 -32.76 0.44 -9.62
C ALA A 663 -31.22 0.31 -9.60
N MET A 664 -30.56 0.76 -8.53
CA MET A 664 -29.11 0.55 -8.35
C MET A 664 -28.80 -0.89 -7.95
N VAL A 665 -29.60 -1.46 -7.04
CA VAL A 665 -29.44 -2.84 -6.56
C VAL A 665 -29.64 -3.84 -7.70
N ASP A 666 -30.67 -3.63 -8.53
CA ASP A 666 -31.02 -4.54 -9.63
C ASP A 666 -30.24 -4.28 -10.93
N SER A 667 -29.31 -3.31 -10.91
CA SER A 667 -28.61 -2.87 -12.10
C SER A 667 -27.70 -3.97 -12.68
N PRO A 668 -27.46 -3.97 -14.01
CA PRO A 668 -26.48 -4.87 -14.62
C PRO A 668 -25.08 -4.75 -14.01
N HIS A 669 -24.72 -3.54 -13.55
CA HIS A 669 -23.44 -3.28 -12.91
C HIS A 669 -23.32 -4.00 -11.56
N THR A 670 -24.34 -3.90 -10.70
CA THR A 670 -24.35 -4.56 -9.39
C THR A 670 -24.34 -6.08 -9.51
N LYS A 671 -25.07 -6.63 -10.49
CA LYS A 671 -25.04 -8.07 -10.81
C LYS A 671 -23.65 -8.52 -11.26
N ARG A 672 -22.96 -7.69 -12.05
CA ARG A 672 -21.58 -7.97 -12.48
C ARG A 672 -20.59 -7.91 -11.32
N LEU A 673 -20.69 -6.92 -10.43
CA LEU A 673 -19.90 -6.88 -9.19
C LEU A 673 -20.10 -8.13 -8.36
N MET A 674 -21.36 -8.58 -8.23
CA MET A 674 -21.70 -9.78 -7.47
C MET A 674 -21.05 -11.02 -8.06
N HIS A 675 -21.21 -11.25 -9.37
CA HIS A 675 -20.62 -12.39 -10.06
C HIS A 675 -19.10 -12.43 -9.90
N LEU A 676 -18.43 -11.28 -10.14
CA LEU A 676 -16.97 -11.18 -9.99
C LEU A 676 -16.51 -11.51 -8.56
N ALA A 677 -17.25 -11.02 -7.56
CA ALA A 677 -16.94 -11.28 -6.16
C ALA A 677 -17.18 -12.74 -5.76
N ASN A 678 -18.31 -13.33 -6.17
CA ASN A 678 -18.66 -14.71 -5.86
C ASN A 678 -17.66 -15.70 -6.45
N VAL A 679 -17.25 -15.53 -7.71
CA VAL A 679 -16.26 -16.41 -8.36
C VAL A 679 -14.95 -16.41 -7.58
N VAL A 680 -14.43 -15.24 -7.20
CA VAL A 680 -13.19 -15.14 -6.43
C VAL A 680 -13.36 -15.78 -5.05
N ALA A 681 -14.47 -15.51 -4.37
CA ALA A 681 -14.74 -16.06 -3.05
C ALA A 681 -14.82 -17.61 -3.09
N ARG A 682 -15.55 -18.16 -4.07
CA ARG A 682 -15.76 -19.61 -4.23
C ARG A 682 -14.44 -20.32 -4.49
N LEU A 683 -13.69 -19.87 -5.49
CA LEU A 683 -12.41 -20.47 -5.85
C LEU A 683 -11.38 -20.33 -4.73
N SER A 684 -11.42 -19.24 -3.94
CA SER A 684 -10.54 -19.07 -2.78
C SER A 684 -10.78 -20.14 -1.71
N ASN A 685 -12.05 -20.51 -1.48
CA ASN A 685 -12.39 -21.63 -0.61
C ASN A 685 -11.93 -22.95 -1.25
N ASP A 686 -12.37 -23.25 -2.48
CA ASP A 686 -12.21 -24.59 -3.06
C ASP A 686 -10.75 -25.01 -3.15
N ILE A 687 -9.85 -24.14 -3.62
CA ILE A 687 -8.42 -24.50 -3.72
C ILE A 687 -7.76 -24.72 -2.35
N ARG A 688 -8.41 -24.28 -1.27
CA ARG A 688 -7.90 -24.38 0.09
C ARG A 688 -8.51 -25.53 0.87
N THR A 689 -9.78 -25.82 0.68
CA THR A 689 -10.54 -26.80 1.48
C THR A 689 -10.80 -28.11 0.74
N TYR A 690 -10.51 -28.20 -0.57
CA TYR A 690 -10.88 -29.37 -1.39
C TYR A 690 -10.47 -30.72 -0.79
N GLN A 691 -9.29 -30.83 -0.16
CA GLN A 691 -8.82 -32.12 0.39
C GLN A 691 -9.73 -32.62 1.52
N ARG A 692 -10.16 -31.70 2.40
CA ARG A 692 -11.12 -32.02 3.46
C ARG A 692 -12.47 -32.37 2.85
N GLU A 693 -12.96 -31.52 1.96
CA GLU A 693 -14.29 -31.69 1.34
C GLU A 693 -14.38 -32.99 0.54
N GLU A 694 -13.33 -33.34 -0.20
CA GLU A 694 -13.19 -34.62 -0.90
C GLU A 694 -13.29 -35.81 0.07
N SER A 695 -12.65 -35.73 1.25
CA SER A 695 -12.75 -36.78 2.28
C SER A 695 -14.15 -36.90 2.91
N GLU A 696 -14.97 -35.86 2.78
CA GLU A 696 -16.35 -35.79 3.26
C GLU A 696 -17.38 -36.07 2.16
N ASN A 697 -16.94 -36.48 0.95
CA ASN A 697 -17.77 -36.63 -0.25
C ASN A 697 -18.54 -35.34 -0.64
N LYS A 698 -17.97 -34.16 -0.34
CA LYS A 698 -18.53 -32.86 -0.73
C LYS A 698 -17.92 -32.43 -2.09
N PRO A 699 -18.75 -32.17 -3.13
CA PRO A 699 -18.26 -31.68 -4.41
C PRO A 699 -17.56 -30.32 -4.27
N ASN A 700 -16.45 -30.16 -4.98
CA ASN A 700 -15.70 -28.90 -5.05
C ASN A 700 -15.04 -28.78 -6.43
N TRP A 701 -14.67 -27.56 -6.82
CA TRP A 701 -14.12 -27.29 -8.15
C TRP A 701 -12.86 -28.12 -8.47
N VAL A 702 -11.99 -28.36 -7.48
CA VAL A 702 -10.73 -29.10 -7.68
C VAL A 702 -10.99 -30.59 -7.94
N SER A 703 -11.76 -31.26 -7.07
CA SER A 703 -12.07 -32.68 -7.18
C SER A 703 -12.88 -32.99 -8.45
N ILE A 704 -13.82 -32.12 -8.82
CA ILE A 704 -14.56 -32.26 -10.08
C ILE A 704 -13.62 -32.13 -11.28
N SER A 705 -12.71 -31.15 -11.26
CA SER A 705 -11.77 -30.90 -12.37
C SER A 705 -10.72 -32.02 -12.52
N LYS A 706 -10.30 -32.67 -11.43
CA LYS A 706 -9.40 -33.85 -11.48
C LYS A 706 -10.01 -34.99 -12.30
N ARG A 707 -11.34 -35.18 -12.26
CA ARG A 707 -12.05 -36.21 -13.04
C ARG A 707 -11.95 -35.96 -14.55
N ASN A 708 -11.73 -34.72 -14.96
CA ASN A 708 -11.55 -34.34 -16.37
C ASN A 708 -10.10 -34.54 -16.87
N GLY A 709 -9.25 -35.19 -16.08
CA GLY A 709 -7.88 -35.56 -16.48
C GLY A 709 -6.81 -34.51 -16.20
N LEU A 710 -7.13 -33.42 -15.49
CA LEU A 710 -6.18 -32.38 -15.10
C LEU A 710 -5.46 -32.76 -13.81
N THR A 711 -4.19 -32.36 -13.68
CA THR A 711 -3.44 -32.50 -12.44
C THR A 711 -3.85 -31.43 -11.43
N GLU A 712 -3.67 -31.71 -10.14
CA GLU A 712 -3.97 -30.76 -9.06
C GLU A 712 -3.25 -29.41 -9.23
N SER A 713 -1.99 -29.43 -9.67
CA SER A 713 -1.21 -28.21 -9.88
C SER A 713 -1.77 -27.37 -11.03
N GLU A 714 -2.18 -28.00 -12.13
CA GLU A 714 -2.77 -27.29 -13.28
C GLU A 714 -4.12 -26.66 -12.89
N ILE A 715 -4.93 -27.39 -12.12
CA ILE A 715 -6.22 -26.93 -11.60
C ILE A 715 -6.03 -25.71 -10.69
N ILE A 716 -5.15 -25.81 -9.69
CA ILE A 716 -4.88 -24.70 -8.76
C ILE A 716 -4.34 -23.48 -9.50
N GLU A 717 -3.46 -23.66 -10.48
CA GLU A 717 -2.92 -22.55 -11.28
C GLU A 717 -4.02 -21.87 -12.12
N GLU A 718 -4.89 -22.67 -12.75
CA GLU A 718 -6.02 -22.12 -13.52
C GLU A 718 -7.00 -21.36 -12.60
N ALA A 719 -7.32 -21.90 -11.42
CA ALA A 719 -8.15 -21.19 -10.44
C ALA A 719 -7.51 -19.86 -10.01
N ARG A 720 -6.20 -19.83 -9.76
CA ARG A 720 -5.48 -18.58 -9.43
C ARG A 720 -5.57 -17.56 -10.55
N LYS A 721 -5.36 -17.98 -11.78
CA LYS A 721 -5.48 -17.12 -12.96
C LYS A 721 -6.89 -16.55 -13.10
N VAL A 722 -7.93 -17.40 -12.99
CA VAL A 722 -9.32 -16.97 -13.03
C VAL A 722 -9.60 -15.96 -11.91
N MET A 723 -9.19 -16.25 -10.67
CA MET A 723 -9.35 -15.32 -9.55
C MET A 723 -8.66 -13.96 -9.79
N ASP A 724 -7.44 -13.97 -10.32
CA ASP A 724 -6.68 -12.74 -10.54
C ASP A 724 -7.29 -11.89 -11.68
N GLU A 725 -7.78 -12.52 -12.74
CA GLU A 725 -8.56 -11.85 -13.80
C GLU A 725 -9.85 -11.23 -13.25
N HIS A 726 -10.60 -11.98 -12.44
CA HIS A 726 -11.85 -11.49 -11.83
C HIS A 726 -11.59 -10.38 -10.82
N MET A 727 -10.50 -10.43 -10.05
CA MET A 727 -10.11 -9.35 -9.14
C MET A 727 -9.78 -8.06 -9.88
N LYS A 728 -9.05 -8.13 -11.01
CA LYS A 728 -8.76 -6.94 -11.83
C LYS A 728 -10.02 -6.33 -12.43
N GLN A 729 -10.95 -7.16 -12.90
CA GLN A 729 -12.27 -6.70 -13.35
C GLN A 729 -13.05 -6.06 -12.18
N LEU A 730 -13.02 -6.66 -10.99
CA LEU A 730 -13.70 -6.13 -9.80
C LEU A 730 -13.15 -4.76 -9.41
N VAL A 731 -11.83 -4.55 -9.49
CA VAL A 731 -11.18 -3.25 -9.30
C VAL A 731 -11.70 -2.23 -10.31
N LYS A 732 -11.72 -2.58 -11.61
CA LYS A 732 -12.25 -1.70 -12.66
C LYS A 732 -13.70 -1.32 -12.39
N GLU A 733 -14.58 -2.28 -12.09
CA GLU A 733 -15.99 -2.02 -11.82
C GLU A 733 -16.22 -1.22 -10.52
N THR A 734 -15.26 -1.28 -9.57
CA THR A 734 -15.30 -0.51 -8.32
C THR A 734 -14.85 0.94 -8.52
N TYR A 735 -13.78 1.20 -9.26
CA TYR A 735 -13.19 2.53 -9.36
C TYR A 735 -13.50 3.28 -10.66
N SER A 736 -13.70 2.55 -11.77
CA SER A 736 -13.98 3.09 -13.10
C SER A 736 -15.15 2.36 -13.79
N PRO A 737 -16.36 2.38 -13.19
CA PRO A 737 -17.52 1.71 -13.76
C PRO A 737 -18.00 2.42 -15.02
N SER A 738 -18.64 1.67 -15.92
CA SER A 738 -19.47 2.29 -16.95
C SER A 738 -20.64 3.06 -16.33
N LYS A 739 -20.89 4.28 -16.78
CA LYS A 739 -22.03 5.10 -16.32
C LYS A 739 -23.32 4.83 -17.11
N SER A 740 -23.36 3.75 -17.91
CA SER A 740 -24.52 3.38 -18.73
C SER A 740 -25.75 2.91 -17.93
N HIS A 741 -25.57 2.61 -16.64
CA HIS A 741 -26.63 2.12 -15.75
C HIS A 741 -26.58 2.82 -14.39
N PRO A 742 -27.65 2.77 -13.58
CA PRO A 742 -27.60 3.19 -12.19
C PRO A 742 -26.51 2.44 -11.43
N LEU A 743 -25.65 3.20 -10.74
CA LEU A 743 -24.51 2.66 -10.00
C LEU A 743 -24.77 2.73 -8.51
N LEU A 744 -24.32 1.70 -7.80
CA LEU A 744 -24.17 1.80 -6.34
C LEU A 744 -23.19 2.94 -5.98
N PRO A 745 -23.42 3.62 -4.85
CA PRO A 745 -22.45 4.57 -4.32
C PRO A 745 -21.06 3.95 -4.18
N ARG A 746 -20.00 4.77 -4.27
CA ARG A 746 -18.63 4.26 -4.25
C ARG A 746 -18.33 3.46 -2.99
N SER A 747 -18.86 3.88 -1.83
CA SER A 747 -18.67 3.16 -0.56
C SER A 747 -19.26 1.73 -0.59
N ALA A 748 -20.44 1.57 -1.20
CA ALA A 748 -21.09 0.27 -1.37
C ALA A 748 -20.34 -0.62 -2.36
N ARG A 749 -19.79 -0.07 -3.46
CA ARG A 749 -18.97 -0.85 -4.39
C ARG A 749 -17.63 -1.25 -3.76
N GLN A 750 -17.03 -0.35 -3.00
CA GLN A 750 -15.82 -0.62 -2.22
C GLN A 750 -16.03 -1.74 -1.20
N LEU A 751 -17.19 -1.79 -0.53
CA LEU A 751 -17.55 -2.87 0.39
C LEU A 751 -17.51 -4.25 -0.29
N TYR A 752 -17.91 -4.37 -1.56
CA TYR A 752 -17.81 -5.64 -2.28
C TYR A 752 -16.35 -6.04 -2.44
N PHE A 753 -15.52 -5.13 -2.93
CA PHE A 753 -14.08 -5.36 -3.09
C PHE A 753 -13.40 -5.73 -1.77
N ASP A 754 -13.66 -4.99 -0.69
CA ASP A 754 -13.05 -5.26 0.61
C ASP A 754 -13.57 -6.54 1.27
N THR A 755 -14.83 -6.92 1.04
CA THR A 755 -15.35 -8.22 1.49
C THR A 755 -14.66 -9.38 0.76
N VAL A 756 -14.35 -9.25 -0.53
CA VAL A 756 -13.57 -10.27 -1.25
C VAL A 756 -12.13 -10.35 -0.71
N ARG A 757 -11.51 -9.21 -0.41
CA ARG A 757 -10.18 -9.18 0.25
C ARG A 757 -10.22 -9.90 1.59
N ALA A 758 -11.27 -9.69 2.38
CA ALA A 758 -11.48 -10.39 3.66
C ALA A 758 -11.60 -11.91 3.48
N ILE A 759 -12.33 -12.37 2.47
CA ILE A 759 -12.47 -13.81 2.18
C ILE A 759 -11.13 -14.41 1.75
N ARG A 760 -10.40 -13.75 0.82
CA ARG A 760 -9.05 -14.18 0.42
C ARG A 760 -8.09 -14.22 1.60
N PHE A 761 -8.16 -13.23 2.48
CA PHE A 761 -7.37 -13.19 3.72
C PHE A 761 -7.70 -14.38 4.62
N ALA A 762 -8.98 -14.71 4.80
CA ALA A 762 -9.40 -15.85 5.62
C ALA A 762 -8.91 -17.19 5.06
N TYR A 763 -8.95 -17.40 3.74
CA TYR A 763 -8.45 -18.61 3.07
C TYR A 763 -6.95 -18.59 2.76
N ARG A 764 -6.17 -17.63 3.28
CA ARG A 764 -4.72 -17.55 3.02
C ARG A 764 -3.93 -18.63 3.77
N THR A 765 -4.32 -18.96 5.00
CA THR A 765 -3.54 -19.81 5.91
C THR A 765 -4.22 -21.12 6.29
N GLY A 766 -5.45 -21.36 5.81
CA GLY A 766 -6.23 -22.56 6.12
C GLY A 766 -7.71 -22.35 5.79
N ASP A 767 -8.58 -23.14 6.39
CA ASP A 767 -10.02 -22.91 6.35
C ASP A 767 -10.38 -21.61 7.09
N ALA A 768 -11.19 -20.76 6.45
CA ALA A 768 -11.48 -19.37 6.83
C ALA A 768 -11.97 -19.21 8.28
N LEU A 769 -12.51 -20.27 8.89
CA LEU A 769 -13.13 -20.24 10.21
C LEU A 769 -12.58 -21.32 11.16
N ALA A 770 -11.53 -22.05 10.76
CA ALA A 770 -10.93 -23.08 11.61
C ALA A 770 -10.10 -22.46 12.77
N PRO A 771 -10.24 -22.93 14.03
CA PRO A 771 -9.56 -22.38 15.21
C PRO A 771 -8.02 -22.50 15.26
N HIS A 772 -7.36 -22.90 14.17
CA HIS A 772 -5.95 -23.28 14.15
C HIS A 772 -5.05 -22.16 13.63
N MET A 773 -5.03 -20.99 14.25
CA MET A 773 -4.06 -19.96 13.84
C MET A 773 -3.60 -19.14 15.04
N LEU A 774 -2.44 -19.50 15.59
CA LEU A 774 -1.70 -18.66 16.54
C LEU A 774 -1.43 -17.27 15.95
N ASP A 775 -1.22 -17.17 14.63
CA ASP A 775 -0.98 -15.91 13.93
C ASP A 775 -2.24 -15.02 13.88
N THR A 776 -3.42 -15.62 13.71
CA THR A 776 -4.70 -14.90 13.78
C THR A 776 -4.94 -14.33 15.17
N LYS A 777 -4.50 -15.03 16.23
CA LYS A 777 -4.58 -14.49 17.60
C LYS A 777 -3.80 -13.20 17.76
N GLN A 778 -2.52 -13.21 17.36
CA GLN A 778 -1.65 -12.05 17.49
C GLN A 778 -2.19 -10.86 16.70
N SER A 779 -2.74 -11.13 15.51
CA SER A 779 -3.36 -10.08 14.70
C SER A 779 -4.63 -9.51 15.34
N ILE A 780 -5.50 -10.38 15.89
CA ILE A 780 -6.67 -9.94 16.67
C ILE A 780 -6.23 -9.07 17.85
N ASP A 781 -5.19 -9.50 18.56
CA ASP A 781 -4.65 -8.81 19.72
C ASP A 781 -4.12 -7.41 19.35
N SER A 782 -3.29 -7.35 18.32
CA SER A 782 -2.72 -6.11 17.78
C SER A 782 -3.77 -5.10 17.28
N ILE A 783 -4.88 -5.59 16.71
CA ILE A 783 -5.93 -4.72 16.16
C ILE A 783 -6.95 -4.30 17.20
N LEU A 784 -7.42 -5.21 18.07
CA LEU A 784 -8.54 -4.96 18.97
C LEU A 784 -8.14 -4.64 20.40
N PHE A 785 -6.95 -5.04 20.87
CA PHE A 785 -6.66 -5.03 22.31
C PHE A 785 -5.34 -4.34 22.69
N GLU A 786 -4.34 -4.34 21.81
CA GLU A 786 -3.04 -3.72 22.05
C GLU A 786 -3.02 -2.28 21.50
N PRO A 787 -2.99 -1.26 22.36
CA PRO A 787 -2.90 0.12 21.91
C PRO A 787 -1.51 0.42 21.34
N VAL A 788 -1.45 1.39 20.43
CA VAL A 788 -0.18 1.87 19.88
C VAL A 788 0.37 2.97 20.80
N LEU A 789 1.61 2.82 21.24
CA LEU A 789 2.28 3.81 22.10
C LEU A 789 2.47 5.12 21.34
N LEU A 790 1.98 6.24 21.90
CA LEU A 790 2.04 7.57 21.28
C LEU A 790 3.48 8.06 21.07
#